data_AF-A0A3D0SP80-F1
#
_entry.id   AF-A0A3D0SP80-F1
#
_cell.length_a   1.000
_cell.length_b   1.000
_cell.length_c   1.000
_cell.angle_alpha   90.00
_cell.angle_beta   90.00
_cell.angle_gamma   90.00
#
_symmetry.space_group_name_H-M   'P 1'
#
loop_
_entity.id
_entity.type
_entity.pdbx_description
1 polymer ?
#
loop_
_entity_poly.entity_id
_entity_poly.type
_entity_poly.pdbx_seq_one_letter_code
_entity_poly.pdbx_strand_id
1 'polypeptide(L)'
;MEKLTFFGQMIENLLWNAQAKTVTEIFLLLLLIGFSVAVWLTRKDRAPRFVSYAPTLLTSLGILGTFVGIVIGLMHFKPDDIDASIPALLEGLKTAFITSLAGMGSAILFKVLTTTLLIAPPRKHDVVSGAGPEEILGALLEQNQMFQELKTAISGTEETSLVGQLKLLRTDQNDQHKEMINAVVELRVVVSGTEETSLVGQLKLLRSDENDRHKEIMRAITEDRDTRNQFANKLWQELDEFAEMLSKSATEQMMNALREVIADFNKNLTEQFGDNFKALDASVQKLVEWQNNYRQQLEQMSAQYEQAVRAITQIEASVVHIAKEAQQIPTTMAQLKTVLEVNQHQLQELSRHLEIFRDMRDKAVEAVPQIREQIEQTVNAIAASVQTASEHYTKLLDLSDAYIEAHDEKTHKQLDTFIKTTDQGINRVREGLESGATAVENALKQGAQKLDDSVQDLQSHLTKTADRLVAQNETLHKQLEGAFIQIHEHTKDMANNLFEHAKGLSTTLKTAGEQAQRDTRATQEQVAESIIQMQKRLESTLEEVSTAQMRAVNRTVDGVLEEMGKAVSRTGEGVNKQLSAIDQTMQQEINRVMNEMGQALAQITGQFTSDYIKLVHAMQQVVTEQGQSARQQAVAKPGRTAR
;
A
#
# COMPACT_ATOMS: atom_id res chain seq x y z
N MET A 1 4.70 -7.72 31.62
CA MET A 1 3.63 -8.74 31.59
C MET A 1 2.90 -8.87 32.93
N GLU A 2 3.57 -8.82 34.10
CA GLU A 2 2.94 -9.00 35.43
C GLU A 2 1.67 -8.18 35.72
N LYS A 3 1.56 -6.95 35.19
CA LYS A 3 0.34 -6.12 35.37
C LYS A 3 -0.90 -6.68 34.65
N LEU A 4 -0.76 -7.45 33.57
CA LEU A 4 -1.91 -8.09 32.91
C LEU A 4 -2.45 -9.29 33.72
N THR A 5 -1.56 -10.09 34.29
CA THR A 5 -1.93 -11.25 35.12
C THR A 5 -2.70 -10.84 36.38
N PHE A 6 -2.35 -9.71 37.00
CA PHE A 6 -3.08 -9.17 38.16
C PHE A 6 -4.55 -8.82 37.83
N PHE A 7 -4.79 -8.15 36.70
CA PHE A 7 -6.15 -7.81 36.27
C PHE A 7 -6.98 -9.06 35.90
N GLY A 8 -6.36 -10.06 35.26
CA GLY A 8 -7.00 -11.34 34.97
C GLY A 8 -7.48 -12.04 36.25
N GLN A 9 -6.57 -12.23 37.21
CA GLN A 9 -6.87 -12.86 38.50
C GLN A 9 -7.92 -12.10 39.33
N MET A 10 -7.96 -10.77 39.25
CA MET A 10 -8.97 -9.97 39.92
C MET A 10 -10.37 -10.19 39.32
N ILE A 11 -10.47 -10.24 37.99
CA ILE A 11 -11.73 -10.52 37.29
C ILE A 11 -12.18 -11.96 37.54
N GLU A 12 -11.26 -12.93 37.47
CA GLU A 12 -11.52 -14.34 37.72
C GLU A 12 -12.07 -14.58 39.13
N ASN A 13 -11.42 -14.06 40.18
CA ASN A 13 -11.91 -14.17 41.57
C ASN A 13 -13.27 -13.49 41.79
N LEU A 14 -13.56 -12.40 41.07
CA LEU A 14 -14.84 -11.69 41.15
C LEU A 14 -15.96 -12.53 40.49
N LEU A 15 -15.66 -13.20 39.38
CA LEU A 15 -16.60 -14.09 38.68
C LEU A 15 -16.78 -15.44 39.39
N TRP A 16 -15.75 -15.98 40.04
CA TRP A 16 -15.79 -17.30 40.70
C TRP A 16 -16.77 -17.33 41.88
N ASN A 17 -16.92 -16.20 42.58
CA ASN A 17 -17.86 -16.05 43.69
C ASN A 17 -19.25 -15.54 43.25
N ALA A 18 -19.46 -15.28 41.96
CA ALA A 18 -20.69 -14.67 41.45
C ALA A 18 -21.68 -15.73 40.94
N GLN A 19 -22.85 -15.83 41.56
CA GLN A 19 -23.95 -16.64 41.05
C GLN A 19 -24.52 -16.03 39.76
N ALA A 20 -24.76 -16.86 38.75
CA ALA A 20 -25.28 -16.42 37.44
C ALA A 20 -26.57 -15.59 37.56
N LYS A 21 -27.47 -15.98 38.47
CA LYS A 21 -28.69 -15.22 38.79
C LYS A 21 -28.41 -13.80 39.30
N THR A 22 -27.51 -13.64 40.26
CA THR A 22 -27.12 -12.31 40.80
C THR A 22 -26.54 -11.41 39.71
N VAL A 23 -25.72 -11.99 38.82
CA VAL A 23 -25.17 -11.25 37.67
C VAL A 23 -26.26 -10.85 36.68
N THR A 24 -27.25 -11.73 36.43
CA THR A 24 -28.44 -11.38 35.63
C THR A 24 -29.13 -10.15 36.20
N GLU A 25 -29.40 -10.13 37.51
CA GLU A 25 -30.10 -9.05 38.20
C GLU A 25 -29.31 -7.73 38.14
N ILE A 26 -27.99 -7.77 38.29
CA ILE A 26 -27.11 -6.59 38.13
C ILE A 26 -27.18 -6.03 36.70
N PHE A 27 -27.04 -6.88 35.67
CA PHE A 27 -27.09 -6.42 34.28
C PHE A 27 -28.47 -5.89 33.89
N LEU A 28 -29.56 -6.51 34.34
CA LEU A 28 -30.92 -6.02 34.14
C LEU A 28 -31.15 -4.66 34.83
N LEU A 29 -30.63 -4.48 36.05
CA LEU A 29 -30.70 -3.21 36.78
C LEU A 29 -29.88 -2.12 36.09
N LEU A 30 -28.67 -2.42 35.60
CA LEU A 30 -27.85 -1.47 34.84
C LEU A 30 -28.50 -1.08 33.50
N LEU A 31 -29.12 -2.03 32.79
CA LEU A 31 -29.91 -1.76 31.58
C LEU A 31 -31.11 -0.85 31.90
N LEU A 32 -31.84 -1.12 32.98
CA LEU A 32 -33.00 -0.31 33.40
C LEU A 32 -32.58 1.11 33.82
N ILE A 33 -31.47 1.27 34.53
CA ILE A 33 -30.90 2.58 34.86
C ILE A 33 -30.47 3.31 33.58
N GLY A 34 -29.70 2.66 32.70
CA GLY A 34 -29.24 3.24 31.44
C GLY A 34 -30.39 3.71 30.55
N PHE A 35 -31.45 2.89 30.43
CA PHE A 35 -32.68 3.23 29.71
C PHE A 35 -33.41 4.40 30.36
N SER A 36 -33.57 4.40 31.69
CA SER A 36 -34.24 5.47 32.43
C SER A 36 -33.50 6.81 32.33
N VAL A 37 -32.16 6.78 32.41
CA VAL A 37 -31.29 7.96 32.23
C VAL A 37 -31.38 8.48 30.79
N ALA A 38 -31.33 7.60 29.79
CA ALA A 38 -31.49 7.98 28.39
C ALA A 38 -32.87 8.63 28.12
N VAL A 39 -33.95 8.06 28.67
CA VAL A 39 -35.31 8.63 28.60
C VAL A 39 -35.40 9.99 29.31
N TRP A 40 -34.79 10.12 30.49
CA TRP A 40 -34.79 11.36 31.26
C TRP A 40 -33.99 12.48 30.58
N LEU A 41 -32.81 12.16 30.01
CA LEU A 41 -32.01 13.10 29.23
C LEU A 41 -32.72 13.54 27.95
N THR A 42 -33.40 12.61 27.27
CA THR A 42 -34.24 12.90 26.09
C THR A 42 -35.37 13.88 26.46
N ARG A 43 -36.07 13.67 27.58
CA ARG A 43 -37.13 14.57 28.06
C ARG A 43 -36.64 15.94 28.51
N LYS A 44 -35.37 16.06 28.89
CA LYS A 44 -34.76 17.32 29.35
C LYS A 44 -33.96 18.06 28.28
N ASP A 45 -33.89 17.52 27.06
CA ASP A 45 -33.08 18.04 25.95
C ASP A 45 -31.61 18.32 26.35
N ARG A 46 -31.00 17.35 27.05
CA ARG A 46 -29.61 17.46 27.54
C ARG A 46 -28.76 16.29 27.07
N ALA A 47 -27.47 16.59 26.83
CA ALA A 47 -26.47 15.64 26.33
C ALA A 47 -26.92 14.89 25.05
N PRO A 48 -27.20 15.60 23.93
CA PRO A 48 -27.71 14.99 22.70
C PRO A 48 -26.79 13.90 22.14
N ARG A 49 -25.47 14.02 22.33
CA ARG A 49 -24.49 12.97 22.01
C ARG A 49 -24.72 11.68 22.80
N PHE A 50 -25.05 11.76 24.10
CA PHE A 50 -25.35 10.55 24.89
C PHE A 50 -26.67 9.91 24.44
N VAL A 51 -27.69 10.73 24.16
CA VAL A 51 -29.00 10.28 23.69
C VAL A 51 -28.91 9.53 22.34
N SER A 52 -28.08 9.99 21.40
CA SER A 52 -27.88 9.29 20.12
C SER A 52 -27.13 7.96 20.25
N TYR A 53 -26.18 7.85 21.19
CA TYR A 53 -25.44 6.61 21.46
C TYR A 53 -26.15 5.63 22.41
N ALA A 54 -27.21 6.06 23.12
CA ALA A 54 -27.93 5.22 24.10
C ALA A 54 -28.44 3.86 23.58
N PRO A 55 -29.02 3.72 22.36
CA PRO A 55 -29.42 2.41 21.84
C PRO A 55 -28.22 1.46 21.69
N THR A 56 -27.08 1.98 21.24
CA THR A 56 -25.85 1.21 21.06
C THR A 56 -25.28 0.79 22.42
N LEU A 57 -25.26 1.69 23.40
CA LEU A 57 -24.81 1.38 24.77
C LEU A 57 -25.68 0.30 25.43
N LEU A 58 -27.01 0.37 25.31
CA LEU A 58 -27.93 -0.65 25.82
C LEU A 58 -27.71 -2.02 25.14
N THR A 59 -27.46 -2.02 23.83
CA THR A 59 -27.17 -3.25 23.08
C THR A 59 -25.82 -3.86 23.52
N SER A 60 -24.76 -3.05 23.56
CA SER A 60 -23.42 -3.48 23.99
C SER A 60 -23.38 -3.95 25.45
N LEU A 61 -24.15 -3.33 26.35
CA LEU A 61 -24.27 -3.77 27.73
C LEU A 61 -25.02 -5.11 27.85
N GLY A 62 -26.04 -5.33 27.01
CA GLY A 62 -26.70 -6.64 26.87
C GLY A 62 -25.76 -7.73 26.38
N ILE A 63 -24.95 -7.43 25.35
CA ILE A 63 -23.91 -8.32 24.80
C ILE A 63 -22.84 -8.64 25.85
N LEU A 64 -22.40 -7.65 26.63
CA LEU A 64 -21.44 -7.85 27.73
C LEU A 64 -22.02 -8.83 28.78
N GLY A 65 -23.29 -8.67 29.15
CA GLY A 65 -23.99 -9.61 30.03
C GLY A 65 -24.03 -11.03 29.47
N THR A 66 -24.19 -11.19 28.14
CA THR A 66 -24.13 -12.48 27.46
C THR A 66 -22.79 -13.18 27.68
N PHE A 67 -21.69 -12.48 27.43
CA PHE A 67 -20.35 -13.05 27.60
C PHE A 67 -20.06 -13.41 29.05
N VAL A 68 -20.42 -12.54 30.00
CA VAL A 68 -20.22 -12.83 31.43
C VAL A 68 -21.06 -14.04 31.89
N GLY A 69 -22.32 -14.16 31.44
CA GLY A 69 -23.18 -15.30 31.76
C GLY A 69 -22.64 -16.64 31.23
N ILE A 70 -22.12 -16.64 29.99
CA ILE A 70 -21.47 -17.83 29.40
C ILE A 70 -20.20 -18.20 30.17
N VAL A 71 -19.37 -17.22 30.54
CA VAL A 71 -18.14 -17.47 31.33
C VAL A 71 -18.49 -18.11 32.68
N ILE A 72 -19.46 -17.58 33.43
CA ILE A 72 -19.88 -18.16 34.73
C ILE A 72 -20.42 -19.59 34.57
N GLY A 73 -21.16 -19.86 33.50
CA GLY A 73 -21.65 -21.21 33.17
C GLY A 73 -20.54 -22.21 32.83
N LEU A 74 -19.44 -21.74 32.21
CA LEU A 74 -18.27 -22.56 31.89
C LEU A 74 -17.29 -22.71 33.06
N MET A 75 -17.19 -21.72 33.97
CA MET A 75 -16.27 -21.77 35.13
C MET A 75 -16.55 -22.92 36.09
N HIS A 76 -17.80 -23.39 36.16
CA HIS A 76 -18.20 -24.52 36.99
C HIS A 76 -18.28 -25.84 36.22
N PHE A 77 -17.95 -25.84 34.92
CA PHE A 77 -18.01 -27.01 34.06
C PHE A 77 -16.80 -27.93 34.30
N LYS A 78 -17.06 -29.16 34.75
CA LYS A 78 -16.05 -30.21 34.94
C LYS A 78 -16.10 -31.18 33.76
N PRO A 79 -15.04 -31.29 32.94
CA PRO A 79 -14.99 -32.25 31.84
C PRO A 79 -15.18 -33.71 32.29
N ASP A 80 -14.78 -34.03 33.52
CA ASP A 80 -14.84 -35.39 34.10
C ASP A 80 -16.23 -35.77 34.64
N ASP A 81 -17.15 -34.81 34.79
CA ASP A 81 -18.52 -35.02 35.29
C ASP A 81 -19.49 -34.08 34.55
N ILE A 82 -19.81 -34.47 33.31
CA ILE A 82 -20.65 -33.69 32.40
C ILE A 82 -22.09 -33.60 32.93
N ASP A 83 -22.62 -34.69 33.50
CA ASP A 83 -24.00 -34.75 34.00
C ASP A 83 -24.24 -33.79 35.17
N ALA A 84 -23.29 -33.66 36.11
CA ALA A 84 -23.37 -32.65 37.17
C ALA A 84 -23.11 -31.21 36.66
N SER A 85 -22.42 -31.06 35.52
CA SER A 85 -22.01 -29.76 34.97
C SER A 85 -23.06 -29.11 34.06
N ILE A 86 -23.89 -29.90 33.37
CA ILE A 86 -24.93 -29.40 32.46
C ILE A 86 -25.91 -28.40 33.14
N PRO A 87 -26.44 -28.64 34.36
CA PRO A 87 -27.38 -27.71 34.99
C PRO A 87 -26.81 -26.31 35.22
N ALA A 88 -25.56 -26.21 35.70
CA ALA A 88 -24.88 -24.93 35.92
C ALA A 88 -24.58 -24.19 34.61
N LEU A 89 -24.16 -24.93 33.58
CA LEU A 89 -23.95 -24.39 32.24
C LEU A 89 -25.24 -23.82 31.64
N LEU A 90 -26.35 -24.55 31.77
CA LEU A 90 -27.67 -24.11 31.30
C LEU A 90 -28.19 -22.88 32.06
N GLU A 91 -27.86 -22.73 33.35
CA GLU A 91 -28.23 -21.54 34.13
C GLU A 91 -27.42 -20.29 33.73
N GLY A 92 -26.11 -20.44 33.48
CA GLY A 92 -25.26 -19.39 32.92
C GLY A 92 -25.66 -18.99 31.49
N LEU A 93 -26.04 -19.97 30.67
CA LEU A 93 -26.53 -19.73 29.32
C LEU A 93 -27.92 -19.05 29.31
N LYS A 94 -28.84 -19.46 30.19
CA LYS A 94 -30.13 -18.78 30.39
C LYS A 94 -29.97 -17.33 30.83
N THR A 95 -29.04 -17.08 31.76
CA THR A 95 -28.61 -15.74 32.19
C THR A 95 -28.19 -14.89 30.99
N ALA A 96 -27.27 -15.42 30.17
CA ALA A 96 -26.72 -14.76 29.00
C ALA A 96 -27.78 -14.37 27.95
N PHE A 97 -28.75 -15.25 27.68
CA PHE A 97 -29.85 -14.96 26.76
C PHE A 97 -30.79 -13.87 27.28
N ILE A 98 -31.10 -13.86 28.58
CA ILE A 98 -32.00 -12.86 29.20
C ILE A 98 -31.38 -11.45 29.14
N THR A 99 -30.08 -11.30 29.45
CA THR A 99 -29.41 -9.99 29.37
C THR A 99 -29.31 -9.46 27.94
N SER A 100 -29.06 -10.34 26.96
CA SER A 100 -29.03 -9.98 25.54
C SER A 100 -30.40 -9.50 25.05
N LEU A 101 -31.45 -10.27 25.34
CA LEU A 101 -32.83 -9.95 24.95
C LEU A 101 -33.32 -8.65 25.59
N ALA A 102 -32.98 -8.41 26.87
CA ALA A 102 -33.29 -7.16 27.56
C ALA A 102 -32.53 -5.96 26.96
N GLY A 103 -31.25 -6.11 26.60
CA GLY A 103 -30.44 -5.07 25.96
C GLY A 103 -30.97 -4.65 24.59
N MET A 104 -31.21 -5.64 23.72
CA MET A 104 -31.81 -5.40 22.40
C MET A 104 -33.24 -4.85 22.50
N GLY A 105 -34.08 -5.43 23.38
CA GLY A 105 -35.45 -4.98 23.60
C GLY A 105 -35.53 -3.54 24.10
N SER A 106 -34.68 -3.16 25.06
CA SER A 106 -34.59 -1.79 25.57
C SER A 106 -34.04 -0.82 24.52
N ALA A 107 -33.08 -1.23 23.69
CA ALA A 107 -32.55 -0.41 22.59
C ALA A 107 -33.60 -0.16 21.49
N ILE A 108 -34.36 -1.19 21.11
CA ILE A 108 -35.47 -1.07 20.14
C ILE A 108 -36.59 -0.19 20.72
N LEU A 109 -37.01 -0.46 21.96
CA LEU A 109 -38.03 0.33 22.65
C LEU A 109 -37.62 1.81 22.76
N PHE A 110 -36.35 2.09 23.08
CA PHE A 110 -35.83 3.45 23.12
C PHE A 110 -35.89 4.13 21.74
N LYS A 111 -35.44 3.45 20.67
CA LYS A 111 -35.55 3.97 19.29
C LYS A 111 -37.01 4.25 18.89
N VAL A 112 -37.94 3.36 19.21
CA VAL A 112 -39.37 3.57 18.94
C VAL A 112 -39.88 4.79 19.70
N LEU A 113 -39.59 4.92 20.99
CA LEU A 113 -40.03 6.05 21.82
C LEU A 113 -39.44 7.40 21.41
N THR A 114 -38.21 7.44 20.88
CA THR A 114 -37.60 8.67 20.33
C THR A 114 -38.12 9.01 18.94
N THR A 115 -38.50 8.01 18.14
CA THR A 115 -39.00 8.20 16.76
C THR A 115 -40.49 8.55 16.72
N THR A 116 -41.30 7.97 17.60
CA THR A 116 -42.77 8.16 17.64
C THR A 116 -43.23 9.39 18.43
N LEU A 117 -42.33 10.34 18.70
CA LEU A 117 -42.60 11.63 19.37
C LEU A 117 -43.22 11.55 20.80
N LEU A 118 -43.30 10.35 21.40
CA LEU A 118 -43.90 10.15 22.74
C LEU A 118 -43.05 10.69 23.92
N ILE A 119 -41.74 10.85 23.69
CA ILE A 119 -40.76 11.20 24.74
C ILE A 119 -39.83 12.34 24.32
N ALA A 120 -39.55 12.47 23.01
CA ALA A 120 -38.83 13.63 22.50
C ALA A 120 -39.73 14.88 22.64
N PRO A 121 -39.22 16.01 23.18
CA PRO A 121 -39.89 17.28 22.93
C PRO A 121 -40.01 17.49 21.41
N PRO A 122 -40.97 18.30 20.92
CA PRO A 122 -40.89 18.74 19.54
C PRO A 122 -39.51 19.37 19.38
N ARG A 123 -38.66 18.77 18.55
CA ARG A 123 -37.46 19.47 18.09
C ARG A 123 -37.97 20.83 17.64
N LYS A 124 -37.32 21.89 18.09
CA LYS A 124 -37.21 23.04 17.20
C LYS A 124 -36.57 22.49 15.93
N HIS A 125 -37.41 22.12 14.98
CA HIS A 125 -37.22 22.69 13.67
C HIS A 125 -37.19 24.18 13.94
N ASP A 126 -35.98 24.69 14.09
CA ASP A 126 -35.65 25.90 13.37
C ASP A 126 -36.07 25.58 11.93
N VAL A 127 -37.29 26.00 11.63
CA VAL A 127 -37.74 26.16 10.26
C VAL A 127 -36.61 26.93 9.61
N VAL A 128 -36.11 26.43 8.47
CA VAL A 128 -35.11 27.13 7.68
C VAL A 128 -35.75 28.44 7.21
N SER A 129 -35.65 29.45 8.07
CA SER A 129 -36.35 30.74 8.00
C SER A 129 -35.37 31.76 7.43
N GLY A 130 -34.91 31.45 6.22
CA GLY A 130 -33.68 32.00 5.65
C GLY A 130 -32.46 31.39 6.34
N ALA A 131 -31.63 30.65 5.60
CA ALA A 131 -30.25 30.45 6.04
C ALA A 131 -29.59 31.83 6.03
N GLY A 132 -29.09 32.28 7.18
CA GLY A 132 -28.49 33.62 7.28
C GLY A 132 -27.25 33.72 6.37
N PRO A 133 -26.89 34.91 5.85
CA PRO A 133 -25.68 35.07 5.06
C PRO A 133 -24.42 34.53 5.76
N GLU A 134 -24.31 34.66 7.09
CA GLU A 134 -23.22 34.05 7.86
C GLU A 134 -23.26 32.51 7.92
N GLU A 135 -24.44 31.89 7.94
CA GLU A 135 -24.58 30.41 7.96
C GLU A 135 -24.31 29.81 6.58
N ILE A 136 -24.78 30.46 5.51
CA ILE A 136 -24.42 30.10 4.13
C ILE A 136 -22.92 30.28 3.91
N LEU A 137 -22.35 31.40 4.35
CA LEU A 137 -20.91 31.65 4.27
C LEU A 137 -20.10 30.64 5.08
N GLY A 138 -20.57 30.29 6.29
CA GLY A 138 -19.96 29.24 7.12
C GLY A 138 -19.94 27.89 6.43
N ALA A 139 -21.09 27.44 5.91
CA ALA A 139 -21.20 26.18 5.16
C ALA A 139 -20.36 26.19 3.86
N LEU A 140 -20.31 27.32 3.14
CA LEU A 140 -19.46 27.47 1.94
C LEU A 140 -17.97 27.47 2.29
N LEU A 141 -17.55 28.08 3.40
CA LEU A 141 -16.16 28.05 3.87
C LEU A 141 -15.74 26.64 4.32
N GLU A 142 -16.59 25.95 5.09
CA GLU A 142 -16.37 24.56 5.52
C GLU A 142 -16.32 23.62 4.31
N GLN A 143 -17.21 23.79 3.33
CA GLN A 143 -17.19 23.03 2.07
C GLN A 143 -15.93 23.35 1.23
N ASN A 144 -15.47 24.60 1.18
CA ASN A 144 -14.24 24.97 0.47
C ASN A 144 -13.01 24.34 1.14
N GLN A 145 -12.98 24.31 2.48
CA GLN A 145 -11.94 23.63 3.25
C GLN A 145 -11.94 22.11 2.96
N MET A 146 -13.10 21.46 2.95
CA MET A 146 -13.22 20.06 2.52
C MET A 146 -12.74 19.84 1.07
N PHE A 147 -12.99 20.78 0.15
CA PHE A 147 -12.46 20.70 -1.21
C PHE A 147 -10.93 20.88 -1.27
N GLN A 148 -10.32 21.72 -0.43
CA GLN A 148 -8.85 21.82 -0.33
C GLN A 148 -8.24 20.56 0.27
N GLU A 149 -8.86 19.95 1.28
CA GLU A 149 -8.43 18.67 1.85
C GLU A 149 -8.55 17.54 0.83
N LEU A 150 -9.69 17.44 0.11
CA LEU A 150 -9.88 16.47 -0.97
C LEU A 150 -8.86 16.67 -2.11
N LYS A 151 -8.61 17.93 -2.52
CA LYS A 151 -7.60 18.26 -3.51
C LYS A 151 -6.20 17.84 -3.04
N THR A 152 -5.86 18.07 -1.77
CA THR A 152 -4.56 17.68 -1.21
C THR A 152 -4.42 16.15 -1.13
N ALA A 153 -5.49 15.45 -0.76
CA ALA A 153 -5.53 13.99 -0.76
C ALA A 153 -5.44 13.37 -2.17
N ILE A 154 -5.95 14.04 -3.20
CA ILE A 154 -5.88 13.55 -4.60
C ILE A 154 -4.59 13.96 -5.30
N SER A 155 -4.27 15.26 -5.33
CA SER A 155 -3.19 15.86 -6.12
C SER A 155 -1.96 16.28 -5.31
N GLY A 156 -1.89 15.91 -4.03
CA GLY A 156 -0.69 16.09 -3.23
C GLY A 156 0.51 15.36 -3.82
N THR A 157 1.71 15.75 -3.41
CA THR A 157 2.94 15.00 -3.68
C THR A 157 3.44 14.22 -2.46
N GLU A 158 2.72 14.30 -1.34
CA GLU A 158 3.01 13.60 -0.09
C GLU A 158 2.55 12.14 -0.16
N GLU A 159 3.21 11.26 0.59
CA GLU A 159 2.98 9.80 0.58
C GLU A 159 1.55 9.39 1.00
N THR A 160 0.84 10.27 1.70
CA THR A 160 -0.55 10.13 2.11
C THR A 160 -1.57 10.41 0.99
N SER A 161 -1.14 11.07 -0.09
CA SER A 161 -2.00 11.41 -1.24
C SER A 161 -2.06 10.26 -2.26
N LEU A 162 -3.13 10.20 -3.05
CA LEU A 162 -3.29 9.17 -4.09
C LEU A 162 -2.20 9.23 -5.16
N VAL A 163 -1.81 10.42 -5.63
CA VAL A 163 -0.67 10.57 -6.56
C VAL A 163 0.65 10.18 -5.89
N GLY A 164 0.84 10.47 -4.60
CA GLY A 164 1.99 10.00 -3.82
C GLY A 164 2.05 8.47 -3.71
N GLN A 165 0.95 7.82 -3.32
CA GLN A 165 0.85 6.36 -3.23
C GLN A 165 1.03 5.69 -4.60
N LEU A 166 0.47 6.25 -5.67
CA LEU A 166 0.64 5.75 -7.04
C LEU A 166 2.11 5.84 -7.49
N LYS A 167 2.80 6.92 -7.12
CA LYS A 167 4.23 7.11 -7.37
C LYS A 167 5.07 6.12 -6.55
N LEU A 168 4.77 5.94 -5.27
CA LEU A 168 5.43 4.94 -4.41
C LEU A 168 5.24 3.52 -4.94
N LEU A 169 4.02 3.12 -5.29
CA LEU A 169 3.72 1.80 -5.86
C LEU A 169 4.50 1.56 -7.18
N ARG A 170 4.63 2.60 -8.02
CA ARG A 170 5.43 2.53 -9.24
C ARG A 170 6.94 2.46 -8.96
N THR A 171 7.44 3.12 -7.92
CA THR A 171 8.84 3.01 -7.48
C THR A 171 9.12 1.62 -6.89
N ASP A 172 8.29 1.16 -5.96
CA ASP A 172 8.38 -0.13 -5.28
C ASP A 172 8.36 -1.29 -6.29
N GLN A 173 7.47 -1.27 -7.28
CA GLN A 173 7.50 -2.26 -8.36
C GLN A 173 8.74 -2.17 -9.26
N ASN A 174 9.28 -0.97 -9.49
CA ASN A 174 10.48 -0.80 -10.30
C ASN A 174 11.74 -1.26 -9.56
N ASP A 175 11.75 -1.19 -8.23
CA ASP A 175 12.82 -1.74 -7.39
C ASP A 175 12.66 -3.26 -7.19
N GLN A 176 11.44 -3.80 -7.02
CA GLN A 176 11.17 -5.23 -7.12
C GLN A 176 11.59 -5.81 -8.49
N HIS A 177 11.41 -5.05 -9.58
CA HIS A 177 11.87 -5.46 -10.90
C HIS A 177 13.40 -5.55 -10.98
N LYS A 178 14.13 -4.61 -10.37
CA LYS A 178 15.60 -4.68 -10.25
C LYS A 178 16.04 -5.86 -9.38
N GLU A 179 15.39 -6.11 -8.25
CA GLU A 179 15.71 -7.28 -7.41
C GLU A 179 15.48 -8.59 -8.15
N MET A 180 14.38 -8.71 -8.91
CA MET A 180 14.13 -9.90 -9.75
C MET A 180 15.21 -10.07 -10.83
N ILE A 181 15.64 -8.99 -11.49
CA ILE A 181 16.76 -9.03 -12.44
C ILE A 181 18.06 -9.44 -11.73
N ASN A 182 18.37 -8.86 -10.57
CA ASN A 182 19.57 -9.17 -9.80
C ASN A 182 19.59 -10.64 -9.36
N ALA A 183 18.48 -11.18 -8.88
CA ALA A 183 18.36 -12.59 -8.49
C ALA A 183 18.59 -13.54 -9.69
N VAL A 184 18.13 -13.17 -10.88
CA VAL A 184 18.40 -13.92 -12.12
C VAL A 184 19.86 -13.78 -12.58
N VAL A 185 20.49 -12.62 -12.36
CA VAL A 185 21.93 -12.41 -12.59
C VAL A 185 22.78 -13.23 -11.61
N GLU A 186 22.42 -13.30 -10.32
CA GLU A 186 23.05 -14.17 -9.34
C GLU A 186 22.88 -15.64 -9.72
N LEU A 187 21.67 -16.07 -10.07
CA LEU A 187 21.41 -17.44 -10.55
C LEU A 187 22.27 -17.76 -11.79
N ARG A 188 22.43 -16.81 -12.71
CA ARG A 188 23.33 -16.93 -13.86
C ARG A 188 24.79 -17.06 -13.45
N VAL A 189 25.27 -16.34 -12.43
CA VAL A 189 26.63 -16.50 -11.89
C VAL A 189 26.81 -17.89 -11.24
N VAL A 190 25.84 -18.36 -10.46
CA VAL A 190 25.86 -19.69 -9.82
C VAL A 190 25.77 -20.83 -10.84
N VAL A 191 25.08 -20.65 -11.97
CA VAL A 191 24.98 -21.70 -13.00
C VAL A 191 26.15 -21.65 -13.99
N SER A 192 26.51 -20.47 -14.49
CA SER A 192 27.41 -20.28 -15.65
C SER A 192 28.76 -19.63 -15.35
N GLY A 193 29.02 -19.27 -14.09
CA GLY A 193 30.26 -18.64 -13.66
C GLY A 193 31.52 -19.46 -13.99
N THR A 194 32.67 -18.80 -13.89
CA THR A 194 33.98 -19.49 -13.96
C THR A 194 34.55 -19.81 -12.57
N GLU A 195 33.88 -19.37 -11.50
CA GLU A 195 34.26 -19.62 -10.11
C GLU A 195 33.92 -21.05 -9.69
N GLU A 196 34.69 -21.58 -8.74
CA GLU A 196 34.60 -22.95 -8.22
C GLU A 196 33.24 -23.28 -7.58
N THR A 197 32.51 -22.26 -7.15
CA THR A 197 31.16 -22.35 -6.57
C THR A 197 30.07 -22.58 -7.61
N SER A 198 30.31 -22.28 -8.89
CA SER A 198 29.32 -22.38 -9.96
C SER A 198 29.19 -23.79 -10.54
N LEU A 199 28.05 -24.15 -11.15
CA LEU A 199 27.88 -25.47 -11.77
C LEU A 199 28.86 -25.73 -12.93
N VAL A 200 29.11 -24.74 -13.78
CA VAL A 200 30.13 -24.85 -14.85
C VAL A 200 31.55 -24.89 -14.26
N GLY A 201 31.82 -24.19 -13.16
CA GLY A 201 33.07 -24.28 -12.41
C GLY A 201 33.29 -25.66 -11.79
N GLN A 202 32.30 -26.18 -11.07
CA GLN A 202 32.29 -27.54 -10.51
C GLN A 202 32.43 -28.60 -11.61
N LEU A 203 31.79 -28.44 -12.77
CA LEU A 203 31.95 -29.37 -13.89
C LEU A 203 33.36 -29.29 -14.51
N LYS A 204 33.97 -28.10 -14.59
CA LYS A 204 35.37 -27.93 -15.00
C LYS A 204 36.34 -28.51 -13.98
N LEU A 205 36.07 -28.35 -12.68
CA LEU A 205 36.84 -28.96 -11.59
C LEU A 205 36.72 -30.48 -11.64
N LEU A 206 35.51 -31.02 -11.80
CA LEU A 206 35.27 -32.47 -11.93
C LEU A 206 35.93 -33.04 -13.20
N ARG A 207 35.99 -32.27 -14.29
CA ARG A 207 36.78 -32.62 -15.49
C ARG A 207 38.29 -32.50 -15.26
N SER A 208 38.75 -31.60 -14.39
CA SER A 208 40.16 -31.57 -13.97
C SER A 208 40.44 -32.80 -13.12
N ASP A 209 39.69 -32.99 -12.03
CA ASP A 209 39.75 -34.13 -11.11
C ASP A 209 39.64 -35.48 -11.83
N GLU A 210 38.81 -35.63 -12.87
CA GLU A 210 38.75 -36.87 -13.65
C GLU A 210 40.00 -37.07 -14.54
N ASN A 211 40.53 -36.00 -15.16
CA ASN A 211 41.80 -36.08 -15.88
C ASN A 211 43.00 -36.24 -14.94
N ASP A 212 42.94 -35.66 -13.75
CA ASP A 212 44.00 -35.67 -12.74
C ASP A 212 43.96 -36.98 -11.95
N ARG A 213 42.79 -37.59 -11.74
CA ARG A 213 42.61 -38.99 -11.32
C ARG A 213 43.00 -39.98 -12.41
N HIS A 214 42.77 -39.70 -13.70
CA HIS A 214 43.31 -40.52 -14.78
C HIS A 214 44.84 -40.45 -14.81
N LYS A 215 45.41 -39.24 -14.65
CA LYS A 215 46.85 -39.05 -14.45
C LYS A 215 47.33 -39.73 -13.18
N GLU A 216 46.62 -39.67 -12.06
CA GLU A 216 46.98 -40.35 -10.80
C GLU A 216 46.84 -41.86 -10.90
N ILE A 217 45.90 -42.42 -11.67
CA ILE A 217 45.85 -43.87 -11.92
C ILE A 217 47.07 -44.28 -12.74
N MET A 218 47.40 -43.53 -13.79
CA MET A 218 48.65 -43.72 -14.54
C MET A 218 49.90 -43.47 -13.68
N ARG A 219 49.85 -42.49 -12.76
CA ARG A 219 50.94 -42.14 -11.85
C ARG A 219 51.09 -43.22 -10.78
N ALA A 220 50.01 -43.77 -10.22
CA ALA A 220 49.98 -44.87 -9.26
C ALA A 220 50.47 -46.19 -9.87
N ILE A 221 50.11 -46.48 -11.14
CA ILE A 221 50.72 -47.57 -11.93
C ILE A 221 52.24 -47.35 -12.08
N THR A 222 52.71 -46.11 -12.00
CA THR A 222 54.14 -45.72 -12.03
C THR A 222 54.75 -45.53 -10.63
N GLU A 223 53.95 -45.27 -9.58
CA GLU A 223 54.32 -44.86 -8.22
C GLU A 223 54.20 -45.99 -7.20
N ASP A 224 53.50 -47.11 -7.47
CA ASP A 224 53.74 -48.36 -6.72
C ASP A 224 55.22 -48.81 -6.83
N ARG A 225 55.91 -48.28 -7.85
CA ARG A 225 57.34 -48.40 -8.08
C ARG A 225 58.21 -47.40 -7.29
N ASP A 226 57.64 -46.30 -6.75
CA ASP A 226 58.40 -45.18 -6.17
C ASP A 226 57.96 -44.74 -4.75
N THR A 227 56.70 -44.92 -4.36
CA THR A 227 56.25 -44.76 -2.96
C THR A 227 56.97 -45.73 -2.00
N ARG A 228 57.38 -46.89 -2.50
CA ARG A 228 58.31 -47.81 -1.81
C ARG A 228 59.67 -47.18 -1.48
N ASN A 229 60.11 -46.15 -2.22
CA ASN A 229 61.36 -45.41 -1.96
C ASN A 229 61.12 -44.20 -1.04
N GLN A 230 59.97 -43.53 -1.15
CA GLN A 230 59.73 -42.24 -0.46
C GLN A 230 59.31 -42.35 1.02
N PHE A 231 58.75 -43.49 1.46
CA PHE A 231 58.45 -43.72 2.88
C PHE A 231 59.68 -43.54 3.79
N ALA A 232 60.88 -43.84 3.28
CA ALA A 232 62.14 -43.68 4.00
C ALA A 232 62.52 -42.21 4.31
N ASN A 233 62.03 -41.23 3.53
CA ASN A 233 62.39 -39.82 3.68
C ASN A 233 61.40 -39.02 4.53
N LYS A 234 60.11 -39.41 4.59
CA LYS A 234 59.07 -38.60 5.24
C LYS A 234 59.16 -38.55 6.77
N LEU A 235 59.89 -39.49 7.38
CA LEU A 235 60.12 -39.55 8.84
C LEU A 235 60.94 -38.37 9.38
N TRP A 236 61.73 -37.71 8.54
CA TRP A 236 62.66 -36.65 8.96
C TRP A 236 62.07 -35.25 8.97
N GLN A 237 60.89 -35.04 8.36
CA GLN A 237 60.32 -33.71 8.15
C GLN A 237 59.33 -33.28 9.24
N GLU A 238 58.65 -34.22 9.92
CA GLU A 238 57.78 -33.91 11.08
C GLU A 238 58.55 -33.39 12.31
N LEU A 239 59.89 -33.42 12.28
CA LEU A 239 60.73 -32.80 13.32
C LEU A 239 60.91 -31.28 13.15
N ASP A 240 60.58 -30.72 11.99
CA ASP A 240 60.84 -29.30 11.65
C ASP A 240 59.61 -28.40 11.91
N GLU A 241 58.39 -28.94 11.77
CA GLU A 241 57.13 -28.20 11.94
C GLU A 241 56.80 -27.82 13.40
N PHE A 242 57.62 -28.21 14.37
CA PHE A 242 57.46 -27.81 15.78
C PHE A 242 57.93 -26.37 16.07
N ALA A 243 58.69 -25.75 15.15
CA ALA A 243 59.45 -24.53 15.43
C ALA A 243 58.68 -23.20 15.21
N GLU A 244 57.61 -23.17 14.42
CA GLU A 244 57.01 -21.91 13.93
C GLU A 244 55.56 -21.64 14.41
N MET A 245 55.22 -22.18 15.58
CA MET A 245 54.10 -21.68 16.39
C MET A 245 54.47 -20.32 17.02
N LEU A 246 53.74 -19.22 16.72
CA LEU A 246 53.68 -17.83 17.29
C LEU A 246 53.72 -16.75 16.14
N SER A 247 52.97 -15.61 16.04
CA SER A 247 52.14 -14.79 16.97
C SER A 247 51.23 -13.70 16.26
N LYS A 248 50.53 -12.82 17.02
CA LYS A 248 49.36 -11.90 16.73
C LYS A 248 49.61 -10.35 16.91
N SER A 249 48.72 -9.34 16.64
CA SER A 249 47.57 -9.09 15.70
C SER A 249 46.78 -7.75 15.98
N ALA A 250 46.29 -7.02 14.92
CA ALA A 250 45.09 -6.10 14.80
C ALA A 250 44.93 -4.66 15.46
N THR A 251 43.91 -3.89 14.97
CA THR A 251 43.10 -2.72 15.54
C THR A 251 43.69 -1.28 15.70
N GLU A 252 42.99 -0.09 15.66
CA GLU A 252 41.67 0.40 15.07
C GLU A 252 41.52 1.99 14.97
N GLN A 253 40.36 2.65 15.26
CA GLN A 253 39.96 4.09 14.99
C GLN A 253 39.33 4.88 16.20
N MET A 254 39.17 6.24 16.16
CA MET A 254 38.25 7.12 17.01
C MET A 254 38.29 8.67 16.61
N MET A 255 37.27 9.43 16.10
CA MET A 255 36.06 10.19 16.61
C MET A 255 36.10 11.77 16.73
N ASN A 256 34.91 12.43 16.76
CA ASN A 256 34.57 13.89 16.61
C ASN A 256 33.93 14.59 17.87
N ALA A 257 33.80 15.96 17.92
CA ALA A 257 32.53 16.76 18.16
C ALA A 257 32.60 18.20 18.85
N LEU A 258 31.49 18.99 18.70
CA LEU A 258 30.95 20.19 19.44
C LEU A 258 31.48 21.63 19.10
N ARG A 259 30.69 22.70 18.80
CA ARG A 259 29.53 23.46 19.43
C ARG A 259 29.95 24.28 20.68
N GLU A 260 29.58 25.56 20.92
CA GLU A 260 28.34 26.34 20.75
C GLU A 260 28.62 27.88 20.92
N VAL A 261 27.62 28.79 20.80
CA VAL A 261 27.42 30.08 21.54
C VAL A 261 26.62 31.09 20.69
N ILE A 262 25.46 31.57 21.20
CA ILE A 262 24.85 32.92 21.00
C ILE A 262 23.88 33.14 22.17
N ALA A 263 24.14 34.17 22.99
CA ALA A 263 23.16 34.77 23.90
C ALA A 263 23.77 36.04 24.52
N ASP A 264 23.35 37.23 24.08
CA ASP A 264 23.04 38.35 25.00
C ASP A 264 22.41 39.57 24.29
N PHE A 265 22.07 40.56 25.12
CA PHE A 265 21.92 41.98 24.78
C PHE A 265 20.54 42.53 24.35
N ASN A 266 19.63 42.42 25.31
CA ASN A 266 18.44 43.28 25.47
C ASN A 266 18.83 44.66 26.09
N LYS A 267 17.89 45.66 26.11
CA LYS A 267 17.65 46.66 27.22
C LYS A 267 17.89 48.21 27.07
N ASN A 268 16.95 48.93 26.40
CA ASN A 268 15.97 49.95 26.93
C ASN A 268 16.23 51.47 27.37
N LEU A 269 15.11 52.27 27.45
CA LEU A 269 14.78 53.58 28.15
C LEU A 269 15.00 55.00 27.48
N THR A 270 14.50 56.19 27.96
CA THR A 270 13.11 56.74 28.22
C THR A 270 13.04 58.22 28.81
N GLU A 271 12.24 59.17 28.22
CA GLU A 271 11.48 60.40 28.74
C GLU A 271 12.08 61.54 29.64
N GLN A 272 11.45 62.71 30.02
CA GLN A 272 10.57 63.79 29.39
C GLN A 272 10.35 65.05 30.35
N PHE A 273 9.41 66.01 30.08
CA PHE A 273 8.88 67.19 30.89
C PHE A 273 9.74 68.51 31.03
N GLY A 274 9.27 69.70 31.49
CA GLY A 274 7.96 70.25 31.93
C GLY A 274 8.00 71.70 32.54
N ASP A 275 6.85 72.20 33.02
CA ASP A 275 6.56 73.38 33.89
C ASP A 275 6.59 74.86 33.42
N ASN A 276 5.48 75.57 33.69
CA ASN A 276 5.35 77.03 33.79
C ASN A 276 4.18 77.41 34.74
N PHE A 277 4.46 77.84 35.96
CA PHE A 277 3.42 78.34 36.90
C PHE A 277 3.95 79.49 37.79
N LYS A 278 3.64 80.73 37.39
CA LYS A 278 3.70 81.92 38.27
C LYS A 278 2.95 83.10 37.64
N ALA A 279 1.68 83.31 38.02
CA ALA A 279 1.01 84.63 38.14
C ALA A 279 -0.52 84.51 38.18
N LEU A 280 -1.12 84.79 39.34
CA LEU A 280 -2.53 85.21 39.51
C LEU A 280 -2.69 85.75 40.94
N ASP A 281 -3.16 87.00 41.15
CA ASP A 281 -3.67 87.45 42.46
C ASP A 281 -4.44 88.80 42.42
N ALA A 282 -3.99 89.78 41.65
CA ALA A 282 -4.29 91.21 41.89
C ALA A 282 -5.69 91.79 41.48
N SER A 283 -6.78 91.01 41.51
CA SER A 283 -8.10 91.42 40.97
C SER A 283 -9.23 91.61 42.01
N VAL A 284 -8.91 91.78 43.30
CA VAL A 284 -9.72 91.24 44.41
C VAL A 284 -10.92 92.07 44.92
N GLN A 285 -11.06 93.39 44.65
CA GLN A 285 -11.92 94.23 45.54
C GLN A 285 -13.05 95.07 44.89
N LYS A 286 -13.32 94.97 43.58
CA LYS A 286 -14.44 95.69 42.92
C LYS A 286 -15.82 95.05 43.19
N LEU A 287 -16.16 94.72 44.46
CA LEU A 287 -16.87 93.46 44.75
C LEU A 287 -18.16 93.47 45.65
N VAL A 288 -18.61 94.55 46.33
CA VAL A 288 -19.43 94.39 47.59
C VAL A 288 -20.90 94.92 47.67
N GLU A 289 -21.37 95.94 46.94
CA GLU A 289 -22.82 96.36 47.01
C GLU A 289 -23.57 96.21 45.69
N TRP A 290 -22.82 96.37 44.59
CA TRP A 290 -22.98 95.52 43.41
C TRP A 290 -23.09 94.02 43.76
N GLN A 291 -22.77 93.58 44.98
CA GLN A 291 -22.97 92.20 45.42
C GLN A 291 -24.43 91.87 45.77
N ASN A 292 -25.29 92.78 46.28
CA ASN A 292 -26.50 92.39 47.03
C ASN A 292 -27.85 92.42 46.27
N ASN A 293 -28.15 93.44 45.45
CA ASN A 293 -29.29 93.35 44.52
C ASN A 293 -28.94 92.51 43.28
N TYR A 294 -27.67 92.55 42.88
CA TYR A 294 -27.09 91.48 42.06
C TYR A 294 -27.25 90.14 42.76
N ARG A 295 -27.13 89.99 44.09
CA ARG A 295 -27.36 88.70 44.78
C ARG A 295 -28.73 88.14 44.53
N GLN A 296 -29.80 88.93 44.66
CA GLN A 296 -31.17 88.41 44.58
C GLN A 296 -31.66 88.27 43.13
N GLN A 297 -31.24 89.18 42.24
CA GLN A 297 -31.46 88.99 40.82
C GLN A 297 -30.54 87.90 40.26
N LEU A 298 -29.31 87.70 40.75
CA LEU A 298 -28.53 86.46 40.59
C LEU A 298 -29.21 85.28 41.28
N GLU A 299 -30.01 85.40 42.34
CA GLU A 299 -30.57 84.20 42.96
C GLU A 299 -31.55 83.54 41.98
N GLN A 300 -32.36 84.35 41.30
CA GLN A 300 -33.29 83.89 40.27
C GLN A 300 -32.65 83.75 38.87
N MET A 301 -31.74 84.67 38.50
CA MET A 301 -31.01 84.65 37.23
C MET A 301 -29.81 83.71 37.27
N SER A 302 -29.29 83.28 38.43
CA SER A 302 -28.36 82.15 38.62
C SER A 302 -29.12 80.87 38.89
N ALA A 303 -30.37 80.85 39.34
CA ALA A 303 -31.20 79.66 39.15
C ALA A 303 -31.41 79.41 37.64
N GLN A 304 -31.74 80.45 36.86
CA GLN A 304 -31.86 80.33 35.41
C GLN A 304 -30.52 80.27 34.66
N TYR A 305 -29.44 80.92 35.09
CA TYR A 305 -28.09 80.71 34.54
C TYR A 305 -27.52 79.37 34.99
N GLU A 306 -27.84 78.83 36.16
CA GLU A 306 -27.44 77.46 36.51
C GLU A 306 -28.23 76.47 35.67
N GLN A 307 -29.52 76.71 35.40
CA GLN A 307 -30.30 75.87 34.50
C GLN A 307 -29.86 76.02 33.03
N ALA A 308 -29.52 77.24 32.59
CA ALA A 308 -29.03 77.54 31.25
C ALA A 308 -27.54 77.20 31.06
N VAL A 309 -26.70 77.23 32.10
CA VAL A 309 -25.32 76.73 32.10
C VAL A 309 -25.33 75.23 32.25
N ARG A 310 -26.20 74.61 33.05
CA ARG A 310 -26.40 73.15 32.97
C ARG A 310 -26.85 72.77 31.56
N ALA A 311 -27.77 73.52 30.94
CA ALA A 311 -28.17 73.30 29.55
C ALA A 311 -27.03 73.61 28.54
N ILE A 312 -26.21 74.65 28.73
CA ILE A 312 -25.10 75.02 27.84
C ILE A 312 -23.90 74.09 28.03
N THR A 313 -23.60 73.63 29.24
CA THR A 313 -22.62 72.59 29.56
C THR A 313 -23.10 71.22 29.13
N GLN A 314 -24.41 70.98 29.08
CA GLN A 314 -24.97 69.76 28.49
C GLN A 314 -25.02 69.84 26.95
N ILE A 315 -25.28 71.02 26.38
CA ILE A 315 -25.10 71.30 24.94
C ILE A 315 -23.61 71.24 24.59
N GLU A 316 -22.71 71.74 25.41
CA GLU A 316 -21.26 71.65 25.26
C GLU A 316 -20.81 70.20 25.37
N ALA A 317 -21.26 69.45 26.37
CA ALA A 317 -21.00 68.02 26.48
C ALA A 317 -21.55 67.27 25.25
N SER A 318 -22.75 67.61 24.77
CA SER A 318 -23.32 67.04 23.54
C SER A 318 -22.59 67.50 22.27
N VAL A 319 -22.10 68.73 22.19
CA VAL A 319 -21.36 69.28 21.04
C VAL A 319 -19.92 68.79 21.02
N VAL A 320 -19.30 68.57 22.19
CA VAL A 320 -18.03 67.87 22.35
C VAL A 320 -18.19 66.39 22.06
N HIS A 321 -19.31 65.75 22.46
CA HIS A 321 -19.62 64.38 22.07
C HIS A 321 -19.88 64.26 20.57
N ILE A 322 -20.64 65.17 19.97
CA ILE A 322 -20.87 65.25 18.52
C ILE A 322 -19.55 65.56 17.79
N ALA A 323 -18.70 66.45 18.30
CA ALA A 323 -17.41 66.73 17.70
C ALA A 323 -16.46 65.52 17.79
N LYS A 324 -16.50 64.76 18.89
CA LYS A 324 -15.71 63.54 19.10
C LYS A 324 -16.21 62.35 18.26
N GLU A 325 -17.53 62.18 18.12
CA GLU A 325 -18.17 61.25 17.19
C GLU A 325 -17.87 61.64 15.74
N ALA A 326 -18.04 62.91 15.38
CA ALA A 326 -17.71 63.44 14.06
C ALA A 326 -16.20 63.33 13.75
N GLN A 327 -15.33 63.31 14.77
CA GLN A 327 -13.91 63.02 14.62
C GLN A 327 -13.63 61.58 14.17
N GLN A 328 -14.56 60.64 14.41
CA GLN A 328 -14.47 59.28 13.87
C GLN A 328 -14.90 59.22 12.40
N ILE A 329 -15.74 60.13 11.89
CA ILE A 329 -16.19 60.11 10.48
C ILE A 329 -14.99 60.11 9.50
N PRO A 330 -13.95 60.95 9.65
CA PRO A 330 -12.72 60.85 8.86
C PRO A 330 -12.01 59.49 8.98
N THR A 331 -11.99 58.88 10.17
CA THR A 331 -11.38 57.57 10.42
C THR A 331 -12.15 56.46 9.71
N THR A 332 -13.48 56.45 9.81
CA THR A 332 -14.36 55.51 9.13
C THR A 332 -14.31 55.70 7.62
N MET A 333 -14.19 56.94 7.12
CA MET A 333 -14.00 57.23 5.70
C MET A 333 -12.62 56.82 5.18
N ALA A 334 -11.57 56.89 6.01
CA ALA A 334 -10.26 56.33 5.68
C ALA A 334 -10.29 54.79 5.60
N GLN A 335 -10.98 54.13 6.54
CA GLN A 335 -11.21 52.69 6.49
C GLN A 335 -12.05 52.29 5.27
N LEU A 336 -13.12 53.03 4.96
CA LEU A 336 -13.94 52.80 3.78
C LEU A 336 -13.13 52.99 2.48
N LYS A 337 -12.22 53.97 2.43
CA LYS A 337 -11.25 54.13 1.33
C LYS A 337 -10.40 52.87 1.16
N THR A 338 -9.84 52.33 2.24
CA THR A 338 -9.07 51.08 2.19
C THR A 338 -9.92 49.90 1.70
N VAL A 339 -11.17 49.77 2.14
CA VAL A 339 -12.10 48.73 1.65
C VAL A 339 -12.38 48.90 0.16
N LEU A 340 -12.59 50.14 -0.32
CA LEU A 340 -12.79 50.44 -1.74
C LEU A 340 -11.53 50.14 -2.57
N GLU A 341 -10.34 50.46 -2.08
CA GLU A 341 -9.05 50.15 -2.74
C GLU A 341 -8.83 48.63 -2.84
N VAL A 342 -9.12 47.87 -1.78
CA VAL A 342 -9.05 46.40 -1.79
C VAL A 342 -10.10 45.80 -2.75
N ASN A 343 -11.32 46.31 -2.76
CA ASN A 343 -12.37 45.85 -3.67
C ASN A 343 -12.01 46.14 -5.14
N GLN A 344 -11.47 47.33 -5.43
CA GLN A 344 -10.97 47.70 -6.76
C GLN A 344 -9.86 46.75 -7.25
N HIS A 345 -8.94 46.36 -6.35
CA HIS A 345 -7.91 45.35 -6.64
C HIS A 345 -8.51 43.95 -6.87
N GLN A 346 -9.51 43.54 -6.07
CA GLN A 346 -10.20 42.26 -6.28
C GLN A 346 -10.97 42.22 -7.61
N LEU A 347 -11.58 43.32 -8.04
CA LEU A 347 -12.22 43.43 -9.35
C LEU A 347 -11.20 43.33 -10.50
N GLN A 348 -10.00 43.91 -10.34
CA GLN A 348 -8.91 43.77 -11.32
C GLN A 348 -8.43 42.32 -11.42
N GLU A 349 -8.21 41.63 -10.29
CA GLU A 349 -7.80 40.21 -10.32
C GLU A 349 -8.91 39.28 -10.79
N LEU A 350 -10.17 39.56 -10.51
CA LEU A 350 -11.30 38.84 -11.11
C LEU A 350 -11.29 38.99 -12.64
N SER A 351 -11.05 40.20 -13.15
CA SER A 351 -10.91 40.44 -14.59
C SER A 351 -9.72 39.68 -15.18
N ARG A 352 -8.57 39.64 -14.49
CA ARG A 352 -7.39 38.87 -14.92
C ARG A 352 -7.64 37.36 -14.92
N HIS A 353 -8.34 36.84 -13.92
CA HIS A 353 -8.74 35.44 -13.87
C HIS A 353 -9.71 35.06 -15.00
N LEU A 354 -10.67 35.93 -15.33
CA LEU A 354 -11.59 35.72 -16.46
C LEU A 354 -10.85 35.73 -17.82
N GLU A 355 -9.83 36.56 -17.96
CA GLU A 355 -8.98 36.60 -19.16
C GLU A 355 -8.13 35.32 -19.30
N ILE A 356 -7.49 34.86 -18.22
CA ILE A 356 -6.78 33.57 -18.18
C ILE A 356 -7.74 32.41 -18.48
N PHE A 357 -8.99 32.46 -18.00
CA PHE A 357 -9.99 31.43 -18.28
C PHE A 357 -10.42 31.43 -19.76
N ARG A 358 -10.47 32.60 -20.40
CA ARG A 358 -10.70 32.73 -21.84
C ARG A 358 -9.56 32.09 -22.63
N ASP A 359 -8.31 32.39 -22.28
CA ASP A 359 -7.13 31.82 -22.94
C ASP A 359 -7.03 30.30 -22.74
N MET A 360 -7.41 29.80 -21.56
CA MET A 360 -7.49 28.37 -21.28
C MET A 360 -8.55 27.67 -22.14
N ARG A 361 -9.74 28.27 -22.30
CA ARG A 361 -10.78 27.79 -23.23
C ARG A 361 -10.24 27.76 -24.66
N ASP A 362 -9.61 28.84 -25.11
CA ASP A 362 -9.16 28.97 -26.50
C ASP A 362 -8.08 27.92 -26.82
N LYS A 363 -7.12 27.68 -25.91
CA LYS A 363 -6.15 26.57 -26.02
C LYS A 363 -6.78 25.18 -25.94
N ALA A 364 -7.81 24.98 -25.10
CA ALA A 364 -8.50 23.70 -25.02
C ALA A 364 -9.25 23.38 -26.33
N VAL A 365 -9.86 24.38 -26.96
CA VAL A 365 -10.50 24.25 -28.29
C VAL A 365 -9.47 23.90 -29.36
N GLU A 366 -8.26 24.48 -29.30
CA GLU A 366 -7.16 24.20 -30.24
C GLU A 366 -6.51 22.82 -30.03
N ALA A 367 -6.51 22.30 -28.81
CA ALA A 367 -5.96 20.98 -28.48
C ALA A 367 -6.87 19.80 -28.92
N VAL A 368 -8.19 19.97 -28.97
CA VAL A 368 -9.13 18.89 -29.35
C VAL A 368 -8.88 18.34 -30.78
N PRO A 369 -8.67 19.18 -31.83
CA PRO A 369 -8.24 18.72 -33.15
C PRO A 369 -6.93 17.93 -33.13
N GLN A 370 -5.93 18.39 -32.38
CA GLN A 370 -4.61 17.74 -32.29
C GLN A 370 -4.71 16.37 -31.63
N ILE A 371 -5.48 16.25 -30.54
CA ILE A 371 -5.75 14.95 -29.89
C ILE A 371 -6.43 13.98 -30.87
N ARG A 372 -7.40 14.45 -31.67
CA ARG A 372 -8.05 13.61 -32.69
C ARG A 372 -7.07 13.14 -33.76
N GLU A 373 -6.21 14.02 -34.26
CA GLU A 373 -5.16 13.68 -35.24
C GLU A 373 -4.15 12.67 -34.66
N GLN A 374 -3.69 12.87 -33.43
CA GLN A 374 -2.78 11.95 -32.75
C GLN A 374 -3.41 10.56 -32.57
N ILE A 375 -4.71 10.49 -32.22
CA ILE A 375 -5.47 9.24 -32.12
C ILE A 375 -5.58 8.56 -33.48
N GLU A 376 -5.91 9.30 -34.53
CA GLU A 376 -6.03 8.76 -35.90
C GLU A 376 -4.70 8.21 -36.43
N GLN A 377 -3.59 8.93 -36.22
CA GLN A 377 -2.24 8.44 -36.51
C GLN A 377 -1.91 7.16 -35.72
N THR A 378 -2.27 7.12 -34.43
CA THR A 378 -2.02 5.95 -33.56
C THR A 378 -2.84 4.73 -34.01
N VAL A 379 -4.12 4.91 -34.36
CA VAL A 379 -4.99 3.84 -34.89
C VAL A 379 -4.44 3.31 -36.21
N ASN A 380 -4.00 4.18 -37.12
CA ASN A 380 -3.39 3.76 -38.39
C ASN A 380 -2.06 3.01 -38.18
N ALA A 381 -1.22 3.44 -37.24
CA ALA A 381 0.01 2.74 -36.89
C ALA A 381 -0.26 1.35 -36.28
N ILE A 382 -1.27 1.24 -35.39
CA ILE A 382 -1.71 -0.05 -34.83
C ILE A 382 -2.24 -0.97 -35.95
N ALA A 383 -3.07 -0.45 -36.86
CA ALA A 383 -3.59 -1.24 -37.99
C ALA A 383 -2.47 -1.78 -38.88
N ALA A 384 -1.46 -0.96 -39.20
CA ALA A 384 -0.28 -1.39 -39.94
C ALA A 384 0.51 -2.47 -39.18
N SER A 385 0.75 -2.28 -37.87
CA SER A 385 1.43 -3.28 -37.03
C SER A 385 0.68 -4.61 -36.94
N VAL A 386 -0.65 -4.58 -36.85
CA VAL A 386 -1.49 -5.80 -36.86
C VAL A 386 -1.42 -6.50 -38.22
N GLN A 387 -1.43 -5.76 -39.32
CA GLN A 387 -1.26 -6.31 -40.66
C GLN A 387 0.10 -7.00 -40.83
N THR A 388 1.20 -6.34 -40.45
CA THR A 388 2.55 -6.94 -40.50
C THR A 388 2.68 -8.15 -39.59
N ALA A 389 2.07 -8.14 -38.39
CA ALA A 389 2.04 -9.30 -37.51
C ALA A 389 1.26 -10.48 -38.13
N SER A 390 0.13 -10.21 -38.78
CA SER A 390 -0.66 -11.22 -39.49
C SER A 390 0.13 -11.87 -40.64
N GLU A 391 0.80 -11.06 -41.46
CA GLU A 391 1.67 -11.53 -42.54
C GLU A 391 2.85 -12.38 -42.01
N HIS A 392 3.42 -11.97 -40.87
CA HIS A 392 4.47 -12.75 -40.19
C HIS A 392 3.93 -14.10 -39.65
N TYR A 393 2.71 -14.13 -39.10
CA TYR A 393 2.09 -15.38 -38.65
C TYR A 393 1.82 -16.34 -39.81
N THR A 394 1.26 -15.88 -40.93
CA THR A 394 1.06 -16.70 -42.13
C THR A 394 2.38 -17.30 -42.61
N LYS A 395 3.43 -16.47 -42.70
CA LYS A 395 4.77 -16.94 -43.11
C LYS A 395 5.40 -17.92 -42.12
N LEU A 396 5.11 -17.80 -40.83
CA LEU A 396 5.57 -18.73 -39.80
C LEU A 396 4.82 -20.08 -39.90
N LEU A 397 3.53 -20.07 -40.23
CA LEU A 397 2.77 -21.29 -40.52
C LEU A 397 3.31 -22.00 -41.77
N ASP A 398 3.52 -21.30 -42.89
CA ASP A 398 4.12 -21.86 -44.10
C ASP A 398 5.49 -22.52 -43.83
N LEU A 399 6.34 -21.86 -43.02
CA LEU A 399 7.64 -22.40 -42.63
C LEU A 399 7.54 -23.58 -41.65
N SER A 400 6.52 -23.60 -40.79
CA SER A 400 6.25 -24.71 -39.88
C SER A 400 5.78 -25.95 -40.64
N ASP A 401 4.86 -25.81 -41.59
CA ASP A 401 4.37 -26.91 -42.41
C ASP A 401 5.50 -27.49 -43.28
N ALA A 402 6.30 -26.63 -43.94
CA ALA A 402 7.47 -27.07 -44.70
C ALA A 402 8.53 -27.79 -43.83
N TYR A 403 8.70 -27.38 -42.56
CA TYR A 403 9.57 -28.07 -41.61
C TYR A 403 9.00 -29.43 -41.20
N ILE A 404 7.69 -29.52 -40.96
CA ILE A 404 7.00 -30.76 -40.61
C ILE A 404 7.10 -31.78 -41.75
N GLU A 405 6.81 -31.39 -43.00
CA GLU A 405 6.96 -32.28 -44.17
C GLU A 405 8.40 -32.78 -44.33
N ALA A 406 9.39 -31.87 -44.24
CA ALA A 406 10.79 -32.24 -44.35
C ALA A 406 11.27 -33.16 -43.21
N HIS A 407 10.72 -32.99 -42.00
CA HIS A 407 11.03 -33.86 -40.87
C HIS A 407 10.35 -35.23 -41.01
N ASP A 408 9.11 -35.29 -41.50
CA ASP A 408 8.37 -36.53 -41.73
C ASP A 408 9.05 -37.39 -42.80
N GLU A 409 9.42 -36.81 -43.96
CA GLU A 409 10.14 -37.52 -45.02
C GLU A 409 11.48 -38.09 -44.52
N LYS A 410 12.20 -37.31 -43.71
CA LYS A 410 13.48 -37.73 -43.11
C LYS A 410 13.28 -38.85 -42.09
N THR A 411 12.22 -38.79 -41.29
CA THR A 411 11.86 -39.81 -40.30
C THR A 411 11.48 -41.12 -40.99
N HIS A 412 10.67 -41.04 -42.05
CA HIS A 412 10.33 -42.20 -42.89
C HIS A 412 11.57 -42.84 -43.54
N LYS A 413 12.51 -42.04 -44.08
CA LYS A 413 13.79 -42.54 -44.61
C LYS A 413 14.64 -43.23 -43.53
N GLN A 414 14.71 -42.68 -42.33
CA GLN A 414 15.44 -43.29 -41.21
C GLN A 414 14.79 -44.60 -40.76
N LEU A 415 13.45 -44.66 -40.70
CA LEU A 415 12.71 -45.86 -40.34
C LEU A 415 12.89 -46.99 -41.37
N ASP A 416 12.80 -46.68 -42.67
CA ASP A 416 13.05 -47.64 -43.76
C ASP A 416 14.51 -48.14 -43.76
N THR A 417 15.48 -47.26 -43.49
CA THR A 417 16.90 -47.62 -43.32
C THR A 417 17.11 -48.53 -42.12
N PHE A 418 16.44 -48.25 -41.00
CA PHE A 418 16.49 -49.07 -39.79
C PHE A 418 15.91 -50.46 -40.06
N ILE A 419 14.70 -50.55 -40.65
CA ILE A 419 14.06 -51.81 -41.03
C ILE A 419 14.99 -52.65 -41.93
N LYS A 420 15.56 -52.07 -42.98
CA LYS A 420 16.49 -52.76 -43.89
C LYS A 420 17.76 -53.24 -43.20
N THR A 421 18.32 -52.45 -42.30
CA THR A 421 19.54 -52.80 -41.56
C THR A 421 19.27 -53.89 -40.53
N THR A 422 18.12 -53.84 -39.85
CA THR A 422 17.66 -54.88 -38.92
C THR A 422 17.39 -56.20 -39.65
N ASP A 423 16.72 -56.18 -40.80
CA ASP A 423 16.49 -57.38 -41.63
C ASP A 423 17.80 -58.00 -42.12
N GLN A 424 18.75 -57.20 -42.61
CA GLN A 424 20.09 -57.68 -42.95
C GLN A 424 20.84 -58.27 -41.74
N GLY A 425 20.66 -57.69 -40.55
CA GLY A 425 21.21 -58.23 -39.30
C GLY A 425 20.62 -59.60 -38.95
N ILE A 426 19.29 -59.73 -39.03
CA ILE A 426 18.57 -60.99 -38.79
C ILE A 426 19.02 -62.06 -39.80
N ASN A 427 19.14 -61.73 -41.08
CA ASN A 427 19.58 -62.65 -42.12
C ASN A 427 21.03 -63.13 -41.90
N ARG A 428 21.97 -62.24 -41.51
CA ARG A 428 23.33 -62.63 -41.14
C ARG A 428 23.38 -63.54 -39.91
N VAL A 429 22.55 -63.27 -38.89
CA VAL A 429 22.42 -64.15 -37.72
C VAL A 429 21.89 -65.52 -38.11
N ARG A 430 20.89 -65.58 -39.01
CA ARG A 430 20.33 -66.82 -39.56
C ARG A 430 21.40 -67.65 -40.29
N GLU A 431 22.14 -67.03 -41.20
CA GLU A 431 23.25 -67.67 -41.93
C GLU A 431 24.37 -68.14 -40.99
N GLY A 432 24.73 -67.34 -39.98
CA GLY A 432 25.72 -67.70 -38.97
C GLY A 432 25.30 -68.90 -38.13
N LEU A 433 24.02 -68.98 -37.74
CA LEU A 433 23.46 -70.12 -37.01
C LEU A 433 23.38 -71.39 -37.88
N GLU A 434 22.99 -71.26 -39.16
CA GLU A 434 22.91 -72.38 -40.11
C GLU A 434 24.31 -72.95 -40.41
N SER A 435 25.31 -72.08 -40.61
CA SER A 435 26.72 -72.45 -40.74
C SER A 435 27.27 -73.11 -39.47
N GLY A 436 26.97 -72.54 -38.29
CA GLY A 436 27.36 -73.09 -37.00
C GLY A 436 26.76 -74.48 -36.73
N ALA A 437 25.47 -74.67 -37.03
CA ALA A 437 24.80 -75.97 -36.93
C ALA A 437 25.45 -77.01 -37.86
N THR A 438 25.74 -76.63 -39.10
CA THR A 438 26.44 -77.49 -40.08
C THR A 438 27.86 -77.86 -39.61
N ALA A 439 28.58 -76.92 -38.99
CA ALA A 439 29.90 -77.18 -38.43
C ALA A 439 29.84 -78.17 -37.24
N VAL A 440 28.84 -78.03 -36.36
CA VAL A 440 28.57 -78.96 -35.25
C VAL A 440 28.18 -80.34 -35.76
N GLU A 441 27.31 -80.44 -36.77
CA GLU A 441 26.93 -81.72 -37.39
C GLU A 441 28.15 -82.44 -37.97
N ASN A 442 29.01 -81.72 -38.71
CA ASN A 442 30.23 -82.29 -39.27
C ASN A 442 31.25 -82.69 -38.19
N ALA A 443 31.38 -81.91 -37.11
CA ALA A 443 32.23 -82.27 -35.98
C ALA A 443 31.71 -83.51 -35.24
N LEU A 444 30.39 -83.66 -35.06
CA LEU A 444 29.76 -84.84 -34.49
C LEU A 444 29.94 -86.07 -35.39
N LYS A 445 29.78 -85.95 -36.72
CA LYS A 445 30.07 -87.03 -37.68
C LYS A 445 31.52 -87.47 -37.63
N GLN A 446 32.47 -86.54 -37.64
CA GLN A 446 33.91 -86.85 -37.52
C GLN A 446 34.26 -87.44 -36.15
N GLY A 447 33.62 -86.99 -35.08
CA GLY A 447 33.77 -87.54 -33.73
C GLY A 447 33.26 -88.98 -33.64
N ALA A 448 32.07 -89.24 -34.20
CA ALA A 448 31.50 -90.59 -34.28
C ALA A 448 32.38 -91.54 -35.10
N GLN A 449 32.87 -91.10 -36.27
CA GLN A 449 33.78 -91.90 -37.10
C GLN A 449 35.09 -92.22 -36.35
N LYS A 450 35.74 -91.21 -35.75
CA LYS A 450 36.95 -91.43 -34.94
C LYS A 450 36.72 -92.37 -33.76
N LEU A 451 35.51 -92.38 -33.18
CA LEU A 451 35.15 -93.26 -32.08
C LEU A 451 34.95 -94.70 -32.57
N ASP A 452 34.31 -94.89 -33.73
CA ASP A 452 34.18 -96.19 -34.40
C ASP A 452 35.57 -96.75 -34.80
N ASP A 453 36.40 -95.93 -35.45
CA ASP A 453 37.80 -96.25 -35.77
C ASP A 453 38.58 -96.64 -34.50
N SER A 454 38.39 -95.91 -33.40
CA SER A 454 39.05 -96.18 -32.11
C SER A 454 38.54 -97.46 -31.44
N VAL A 455 37.26 -97.80 -31.57
CA VAL A 455 36.70 -99.06 -31.05
C VAL A 455 37.23 -100.24 -31.87
N GLN A 456 37.28 -100.11 -33.19
CA GLN A 456 37.83 -101.12 -34.09
C GLN A 456 39.32 -101.34 -33.84
N ASP A 457 40.10 -100.27 -33.65
CA ASP A 457 41.52 -100.39 -33.33
C ASP A 457 41.74 -100.90 -31.90
N LEU A 458 40.90 -100.55 -30.92
CA LEU A 458 40.94 -101.11 -29.57
C LEU A 458 40.65 -102.62 -29.55
N GLN A 459 39.74 -103.12 -30.40
CA GLN A 459 39.53 -104.56 -30.60
C GLN A 459 40.76 -105.25 -31.21
N SER A 460 41.40 -104.60 -32.19
CA SER A 460 42.69 -105.01 -32.78
C SER A 460 43.84 -104.99 -31.75
N HIS A 461 43.87 -103.99 -30.88
CA HIS A 461 44.89 -103.78 -29.85
C HIS A 461 44.72 -104.69 -28.64
N LEU A 462 43.51 -105.01 -28.19
CA LEU A 462 43.28 -106.01 -27.14
C LEU A 462 43.82 -107.39 -27.58
N THR A 463 43.56 -107.77 -28.84
CA THR A 463 44.10 -108.99 -29.44
C THR A 463 45.64 -108.99 -29.43
N LYS A 464 46.27 -107.87 -29.85
CA LYS A 464 47.74 -107.71 -29.84
C LYS A 464 48.35 -107.54 -28.43
N THR A 465 47.58 -107.09 -27.44
CA THR A 465 48.05 -106.88 -26.06
C THR A 465 48.13 -108.20 -25.31
N ALA A 466 47.26 -109.16 -25.63
CA ALA A 466 47.39 -110.55 -25.17
C ALA A 466 48.74 -111.15 -25.62
N ASP A 467 49.18 -110.90 -26.86
CA ASP A 467 50.47 -111.33 -27.38
C ASP A 467 51.67 -110.52 -26.81
N ARG A 468 51.48 -109.23 -26.51
CA ARG A 468 52.57 -108.33 -26.04
C ARG A 468 52.83 -108.34 -24.54
N LEU A 469 51.90 -108.79 -23.71
CA LEU A 469 52.09 -108.90 -22.25
C LEU A 469 53.24 -109.84 -21.85
N VAL A 470 53.64 -110.76 -22.73
CA VAL A 470 54.80 -111.65 -22.56
C VAL A 470 56.14 -110.95 -22.85
N ALA A 471 56.14 -109.80 -23.55
CA ALA A 471 57.34 -109.21 -24.16
C ALA A 471 57.78 -107.84 -23.59
N GLN A 472 57.00 -107.20 -22.70
CA GLN A 472 57.17 -105.77 -22.40
C GLN A 472 57.89 -105.43 -21.08
N ASN A 473 58.51 -106.40 -20.39
CA ASN A 473 59.11 -106.20 -19.07
C ASN A 473 60.47 -105.43 -19.06
N GLU A 474 61.04 -105.09 -20.22
CA GLU A 474 62.34 -104.40 -20.33
C GLU A 474 62.27 -102.91 -20.75
N THR A 475 61.13 -102.40 -21.22
CA THR A 475 61.08 -101.09 -21.90
C THR A 475 60.63 -99.90 -21.02
N LEU A 476 60.39 -100.13 -19.72
CA LEU A 476 59.76 -99.14 -18.83
C LEU A 476 60.68 -97.93 -18.50
N HIS A 477 62.00 -98.08 -18.63
CA HIS A 477 62.96 -97.03 -18.25
C HIS A 477 63.04 -95.86 -19.26
N LYS A 478 62.76 -96.09 -20.54
CA LYS A 478 62.89 -95.07 -21.60
C LYS A 478 61.73 -94.06 -21.67
N GLN A 479 60.59 -94.33 -21.03
CA GLN A 479 59.40 -93.48 -21.13
C GLN A 479 59.39 -92.32 -20.13
N LEU A 480 60.07 -92.44 -18.99
CA LEU A 480 60.11 -91.41 -17.95
C LEU A 480 60.91 -90.16 -18.35
N GLU A 481 61.89 -90.31 -19.25
CA GLU A 481 62.73 -89.20 -19.72
C GLU A 481 61.98 -88.27 -20.70
N GLY A 482 61.14 -88.82 -21.57
CA GLY A 482 60.36 -88.03 -22.55
C GLY A 482 59.25 -87.19 -21.93
N ALA A 483 58.66 -87.63 -20.82
CA ALA A 483 57.56 -86.92 -20.16
C ALA A 483 57.97 -85.55 -19.58
N PHE A 484 59.20 -85.43 -19.08
CA PHE A 484 59.70 -84.17 -18.51
C PHE A 484 59.89 -83.07 -19.56
N ILE A 485 60.25 -83.44 -20.80
CA ILE A 485 60.47 -82.50 -21.90
C ILE A 485 59.14 -81.88 -22.35
N GLN A 486 58.09 -82.70 -22.51
CA GLN A 486 56.76 -82.23 -22.95
C GLN A 486 56.09 -81.29 -21.93
N ILE A 487 56.27 -81.52 -20.62
CA ILE A 487 55.72 -80.63 -19.58
C ILE A 487 56.37 -79.25 -19.64
N HIS A 488 57.68 -79.18 -19.89
CA HIS A 488 58.39 -77.90 -20.01
C HIS A 488 57.92 -77.10 -21.23
N GLU A 489 57.76 -77.77 -22.37
CA GLU A 489 57.29 -77.17 -23.62
C GLU A 489 55.85 -76.65 -23.49
N HIS A 490 54.94 -77.43 -22.90
CA HIS A 490 53.56 -77.02 -22.67
C HIS A 490 53.43 -75.84 -21.68
N THR A 491 54.26 -75.82 -20.62
CA THR A 491 54.28 -74.70 -19.65
C THR A 491 54.76 -73.39 -20.30
N LYS A 492 55.71 -73.49 -21.25
CA LYS A 492 56.21 -72.35 -22.03
C LYS A 492 55.14 -71.80 -22.99
N ASP A 493 54.40 -72.66 -23.68
CA ASP A 493 53.30 -72.24 -24.54
C ASP A 493 52.13 -71.64 -23.74
N MET A 494 51.83 -72.18 -22.55
CA MET A 494 50.84 -71.57 -21.66
C MET A 494 51.25 -70.15 -21.22
N ALA A 495 52.53 -69.94 -20.90
CA ALA A 495 53.06 -68.62 -20.55
C ALA A 495 52.98 -67.63 -21.74
N ASN A 496 53.32 -68.07 -22.96
CA ASN A 496 53.21 -67.26 -24.17
C ASN A 496 51.76 -66.85 -24.47
N ASN A 497 50.81 -67.79 -24.36
CA ASN A 497 49.39 -67.49 -24.57
C ASN A 497 48.82 -66.55 -23.50
N LEU A 498 49.18 -66.75 -22.22
CA LEU A 498 48.82 -65.82 -21.15
C LEU A 498 49.36 -64.40 -21.39
N PHE A 499 50.56 -64.26 -21.95
CA PHE A 499 51.16 -62.97 -22.28
C PHE A 499 50.41 -62.27 -23.43
N GLU A 500 50.10 -62.96 -24.52
CA GLU A 500 49.29 -62.38 -25.61
C GLU A 500 47.85 -62.06 -25.17
N HIS A 501 47.23 -62.88 -24.32
CA HIS A 501 45.91 -62.55 -23.74
C HIS A 501 45.95 -61.31 -22.83
N ALA A 502 46.98 -61.16 -21.98
CA ALA A 502 47.15 -59.97 -21.15
C ALA A 502 47.36 -58.69 -21.98
N LYS A 503 48.12 -58.79 -23.08
CA LYS A 503 48.32 -57.72 -24.07
C LYS A 503 47.03 -57.38 -24.82
N GLY A 504 46.25 -58.38 -25.22
CA GLY A 504 44.91 -58.20 -25.79
C GLY A 504 43.98 -57.45 -24.84
N LEU A 505 43.88 -57.91 -23.58
CA LEU A 505 43.07 -57.26 -22.54
C LEU A 505 43.50 -55.81 -22.27
N SER A 506 44.82 -55.55 -22.18
CA SER A 506 45.37 -54.19 -22.03
C SER A 506 44.97 -53.28 -23.20
N THR A 507 45.00 -53.80 -24.43
CA THR A 507 44.57 -53.07 -25.63
C THR A 507 43.07 -52.77 -25.59
N THR A 508 42.24 -53.75 -25.25
CA THR A 508 40.77 -53.57 -25.10
C THR A 508 40.42 -52.57 -24.00
N LEU A 509 41.08 -52.65 -22.84
CA LEU A 509 40.89 -51.69 -21.73
C LEU A 509 41.29 -50.27 -22.13
N LYS A 510 42.40 -50.12 -22.86
CA LYS A 510 42.82 -48.82 -23.41
C LYS A 510 41.79 -48.25 -24.37
N THR A 511 41.34 -49.02 -25.36
CA THR A 511 40.33 -48.56 -26.34
C THR A 511 38.98 -48.27 -25.68
N ALA A 512 38.57 -49.06 -24.68
CA ALA A 512 37.37 -48.78 -23.90
C ALA A 512 37.49 -47.50 -23.07
N GLY A 513 38.66 -47.23 -22.48
CA GLY A 513 38.94 -45.98 -21.76
C GLY A 513 38.97 -44.76 -22.68
N GLU A 514 39.60 -44.87 -23.85
CA GLU A 514 39.60 -43.83 -24.90
C GLU A 514 38.18 -43.56 -25.43
N GLN A 515 37.35 -44.60 -25.55
CA GLN A 515 35.95 -44.46 -25.95
C GLN A 515 35.12 -43.77 -24.86
N ALA A 516 35.19 -44.25 -23.62
CA ALA A 516 34.50 -43.64 -22.48
C ALA A 516 34.90 -42.17 -22.29
N GLN A 517 36.19 -41.82 -22.44
CA GLN A 517 36.63 -40.43 -22.35
C GLN A 517 36.06 -39.54 -23.47
N ARG A 518 35.86 -40.08 -24.68
CA ARG A 518 35.19 -39.36 -25.78
C ARG A 518 33.70 -39.17 -25.50
N ASP A 519 33.02 -40.22 -25.05
CA ASP A 519 31.57 -40.20 -24.79
C ASP A 519 31.24 -39.30 -23.58
N THR A 520 32.07 -39.32 -22.53
CA THR A 520 31.98 -38.38 -21.40
C THR A 520 32.19 -36.93 -21.86
N ARG A 521 33.17 -36.64 -22.73
CA ARG A 521 33.36 -35.27 -23.27
C ARG A 521 32.17 -34.82 -24.10
N ALA A 522 31.66 -35.65 -25.00
CA ALA A 522 30.48 -35.33 -25.81
C ALA A 522 29.26 -35.05 -24.94
N THR A 523 29.05 -35.87 -23.88
CA THR A 523 27.97 -35.66 -22.91
C THR A 523 28.15 -34.35 -22.13
N GLN A 524 29.38 -34.03 -21.69
CA GLN A 524 29.69 -32.77 -20.99
C GLN A 524 29.45 -31.54 -21.89
N GLU A 525 29.84 -31.60 -23.18
CA GLU A 525 29.59 -30.55 -24.16
C GLU A 525 28.09 -30.36 -24.43
N GLN A 526 27.34 -31.45 -24.61
CA GLN A 526 25.89 -31.42 -24.77
C GLN A 526 25.17 -30.84 -23.53
N VAL A 527 25.62 -31.19 -22.32
CA VAL A 527 25.08 -30.61 -21.08
C VAL A 527 25.37 -29.11 -21.02
N ALA A 528 26.60 -28.68 -21.31
CA ALA A 528 26.96 -27.26 -21.33
C ALA A 528 26.13 -26.46 -22.35
N GLU A 529 25.93 -27.00 -23.56
CA GLU A 529 25.08 -26.37 -24.57
C GLU A 529 23.61 -26.31 -24.13
N SER A 530 23.09 -27.36 -23.49
CA SER A 530 21.73 -27.38 -22.95
C SER A 530 21.50 -26.33 -21.85
N ILE A 531 22.51 -26.07 -21.01
CA ILE A 531 22.50 -25.02 -19.99
C ILE A 531 22.46 -23.63 -20.63
N ILE A 532 23.24 -23.41 -21.70
CA ILE A 532 23.24 -22.13 -22.45
C ILE A 532 21.88 -21.90 -23.13
N GLN A 533 21.28 -22.93 -23.74
CA GLN A 533 19.95 -22.82 -24.33
C GLN A 533 18.87 -22.56 -23.26
N MET A 534 18.95 -23.23 -22.11
CA MET A 534 18.04 -23.01 -20.98
C MET A 534 18.16 -21.59 -20.43
N GLN A 535 19.38 -21.06 -20.27
CA GLN A 535 19.63 -19.67 -19.87
C GLN A 535 18.96 -18.68 -20.83
N LYS A 536 19.21 -18.83 -22.14
CA LYS A 536 18.65 -17.92 -23.15
C LYS A 536 17.13 -17.97 -23.21
N ARG A 537 16.54 -19.14 -22.96
CA ARG A 537 15.08 -19.31 -22.87
C ARG A 537 14.50 -18.67 -21.61
N LEU A 538 15.15 -18.86 -20.45
CA LEU A 538 14.77 -18.21 -19.19
C LEU A 538 14.80 -16.69 -19.33
N GLU A 539 15.91 -16.13 -19.82
CA GLU A 539 16.11 -14.70 -20.08
C GLU A 539 14.98 -14.11 -20.94
N SER A 540 14.67 -14.75 -22.08
CA SER A 540 13.57 -14.36 -22.96
C SER A 540 12.19 -14.46 -22.29
N THR A 541 11.90 -15.54 -21.55
CA THR A 541 10.60 -15.67 -20.85
C THR A 541 10.45 -14.66 -19.70
N LEU A 542 11.54 -14.30 -19.02
CA LEU A 542 11.52 -13.31 -17.95
C LEU A 542 11.28 -11.90 -18.50
N GLU A 543 11.86 -11.58 -19.66
CA GLU A 543 11.64 -10.33 -20.38
C GLU A 543 10.20 -10.23 -20.90
N GLU A 544 9.62 -11.31 -21.44
CA GLU A 544 8.21 -11.37 -21.83
C GLU A 544 7.27 -11.18 -20.63
N VAL A 545 7.47 -11.91 -19.53
CA VAL A 545 6.64 -11.82 -18.32
C VAL A 545 6.75 -10.43 -17.69
N SER A 546 7.95 -9.87 -17.57
CA SER A 546 8.17 -8.49 -17.12
C SER A 546 7.38 -7.49 -17.96
N THR A 547 7.52 -7.59 -19.30
CA THR A 547 6.87 -6.67 -20.22
C THR A 547 5.34 -6.82 -20.18
N ALA A 548 4.82 -8.04 -20.05
CA ALA A 548 3.39 -8.29 -19.88
C ALA A 548 2.85 -7.71 -18.56
N GLN A 549 3.60 -7.87 -17.46
CA GLN A 549 3.25 -7.35 -16.15
C GLN A 549 3.28 -5.81 -16.12
N MET A 550 4.30 -5.16 -16.69
CA MET A 550 4.33 -3.70 -16.86
C MET A 550 3.12 -3.18 -17.66
N ARG A 551 2.75 -3.85 -18.76
CA ARG A 551 1.54 -3.49 -19.54
C ARG A 551 0.26 -3.64 -18.73
N ALA A 552 0.13 -4.69 -17.90
CA ALA A 552 -1.03 -4.92 -17.06
C ALA A 552 -1.15 -3.87 -15.93
N VAL A 553 -0.03 -3.49 -15.31
CA VAL A 553 0.02 -2.45 -14.28
C VAL A 553 -0.33 -1.09 -14.87
N ASN A 554 0.28 -0.69 -15.99
CA ASN A 554 -0.05 0.59 -16.64
C ASN A 554 -1.54 0.68 -17.00
N ARG A 555 -2.15 -0.37 -17.58
CA ARG A 555 -3.61 -0.38 -17.82
C ARG A 555 -4.44 -0.24 -16.55
N THR A 556 -4.00 -0.86 -15.45
CA THR A 556 -4.69 -0.73 -14.15
C THR A 556 -4.60 0.70 -13.61
N VAL A 557 -3.43 1.32 -13.72
CA VAL A 557 -3.22 2.73 -13.35
C VAL A 557 -4.06 3.67 -14.21
N ASP A 558 -4.04 3.49 -15.53
CA ASP A 558 -4.83 4.29 -16.48
C ASP A 558 -6.34 4.17 -16.21
N GLY A 559 -6.84 2.96 -15.92
CA GLY A 559 -8.23 2.72 -15.56
C GLY A 559 -8.65 3.38 -14.23
N VAL A 560 -7.76 3.40 -13.22
CA VAL A 560 -7.99 4.14 -11.97
C VAL A 560 -8.04 5.64 -12.21
N LEU A 561 -7.12 6.18 -13.03
CA LEU A 561 -7.10 7.60 -13.39
C LEU A 561 -8.36 8.00 -14.19
N GLU A 562 -8.84 7.13 -15.08
CA GLU A 562 -10.07 7.36 -15.85
C GLU A 562 -11.32 7.42 -14.97
N GLU A 563 -11.50 6.46 -14.04
CA GLU A 563 -12.64 6.47 -13.11
C GLU A 563 -12.55 7.62 -12.08
N MET A 564 -11.34 7.98 -11.62
CA MET A 564 -11.15 9.21 -10.83
C MET A 564 -11.56 10.46 -11.61
N GLY A 565 -11.16 10.57 -12.90
CA GLY A 565 -11.58 11.66 -13.78
C GLY A 565 -13.10 11.75 -13.94
N LYS A 566 -13.77 10.61 -14.13
CA LYS A 566 -15.25 10.54 -14.18
C LYS A 566 -15.89 10.94 -12.85
N ALA A 567 -15.33 10.51 -11.71
CA ALA A 567 -15.84 10.88 -10.39
C ALA A 567 -15.70 12.38 -10.09
N VAL A 568 -14.57 12.98 -10.46
CA VAL A 568 -14.34 14.43 -10.37
C VAL A 568 -15.30 15.21 -11.28
N SER A 569 -15.52 14.77 -12.53
CA SER A 569 -16.49 15.40 -13.44
C SER A 569 -17.92 15.35 -12.89
N ARG A 570 -18.41 14.19 -12.41
CA ARG A 570 -19.73 14.08 -11.77
C ARG A 570 -19.86 14.98 -10.53
N THR A 571 -18.79 15.12 -9.77
CA THR A 571 -18.74 16.02 -8.60
C THR A 571 -18.83 17.49 -9.04
N GLY A 572 -18.08 17.88 -10.08
CA GLY A 572 -18.14 19.22 -10.68
C GLY A 572 -19.53 19.57 -11.24
N GLU A 573 -20.19 18.63 -11.92
CA GLU A 573 -21.58 18.80 -12.36
C GLU A 573 -22.55 18.98 -11.19
N GLY A 574 -22.36 18.22 -10.11
CA GLY A 574 -23.13 18.33 -8.87
C GLY A 574 -22.98 19.71 -8.21
N VAL A 575 -21.74 20.17 -8.04
CA VAL A 575 -21.43 21.50 -7.51
C VAL A 575 -22.00 22.61 -8.40
N ASN A 576 -21.88 22.50 -9.72
CA ASN A 576 -22.40 23.51 -10.64
C ASN A 576 -23.94 23.59 -10.59
N LYS A 577 -24.64 22.45 -10.49
CA LYS A 577 -26.09 22.42 -10.24
C LYS A 577 -26.45 23.06 -8.89
N GLN A 578 -25.68 22.78 -7.84
CA GLN A 578 -25.93 23.31 -6.51
C GLN A 578 -25.69 24.83 -6.45
N LEU A 579 -24.64 25.34 -7.12
CA LEU A 579 -24.38 26.76 -7.27
C LEU A 579 -25.50 27.47 -8.05
N SER A 580 -25.96 26.88 -9.16
CA SER A 580 -27.09 27.41 -9.94
C SER A 580 -28.40 27.43 -9.15
N ALA A 581 -28.65 26.43 -8.29
CA ALA A 581 -29.79 26.43 -7.38
C ALA A 581 -29.67 27.50 -6.28
N ILE A 582 -28.47 27.72 -5.74
CA ILE A 582 -28.20 28.81 -4.79
C ILE A 582 -28.46 30.17 -5.44
N ASP A 583 -27.97 30.39 -6.66
CA ASP A 583 -28.15 31.65 -7.39
C ASP A 583 -29.63 31.93 -7.64
N GLN A 584 -30.39 30.93 -8.09
CA GLN A 584 -31.84 31.02 -8.27
C GLN A 584 -32.59 31.31 -6.96
N THR A 585 -32.14 30.73 -5.84
CA THR A 585 -32.74 30.93 -4.51
C THR A 585 -32.39 32.31 -3.93
N MET A 586 -31.14 32.76 -4.07
CA MET A 586 -30.72 34.12 -3.73
C MET A 586 -31.53 35.15 -4.53
N GLN A 587 -31.73 34.92 -5.82
CA GLN A 587 -32.47 35.85 -6.66
C GLN A 587 -33.96 35.90 -6.30
N GLN A 588 -34.55 34.79 -5.82
CA GLN A 588 -35.89 34.81 -5.21
C GLN A 588 -35.91 35.60 -3.90
N GLU A 589 -34.95 35.40 -3.00
CA GLU A 589 -34.92 36.11 -1.72
C GLU A 589 -34.56 37.60 -1.85
N ILE A 590 -33.66 37.99 -2.75
CA ILE A 590 -33.40 39.40 -3.08
C ILE A 590 -34.68 40.07 -3.58
N ASN A 591 -35.47 39.39 -4.44
CA ASN A 591 -36.77 39.90 -4.87
C ASN A 591 -37.78 39.98 -3.72
N ARG A 592 -37.83 38.99 -2.82
CA ARG A 592 -38.73 39.01 -1.64
C ARG A 592 -38.37 40.15 -0.69
N VAL A 593 -37.10 40.28 -0.31
CA VAL A 593 -36.59 41.34 0.56
C VAL A 593 -36.78 42.72 -0.07
N MET A 594 -36.55 42.89 -1.38
CA MET A 594 -36.86 44.14 -2.10
C MET A 594 -38.36 44.49 -2.04
N ASN A 595 -39.24 43.49 -2.16
CA ASN A 595 -40.69 43.70 -2.11
C ASN A 595 -41.18 44.00 -0.69
N GLU A 596 -40.66 43.31 0.33
CA GLU A 596 -40.94 43.57 1.75
C GLU A 596 -40.39 44.94 2.19
N MET A 597 -39.16 45.31 1.79
CA MET A 597 -38.62 46.66 1.98
C MET A 597 -39.46 47.71 1.25
N GLY A 598 -39.90 47.43 0.02
CA GLY A 598 -40.76 48.33 -0.76
C GLY A 598 -42.10 48.59 -0.06
N GLN A 599 -42.74 47.55 0.47
CA GLN A 599 -43.97 47.68 1.27
C GLN A 599 -43.71 48.43 2.59
N ALA A 600 -42.63 48.11 3.31
CA ALA A 600 -42.27 48.80 4.55
C ALA A 600 -41.96 50.28 4.32
N LEU A 601 -41.22 50.63 3.26
CA LEU A 601 -40.96 52.02 2.85
C LEU A 601 -42.23 52.76 2.44
N ALA A 602 -43.12 52.12 1.69
CA ALA A 602 -44.43 52.69 1.32
C ALA A 602 -45.31 52.91 2.56
N GLN A 603 -45.29 51.99 3.52
CA GLN A 603 -46.00 52.12 4.79
C GLN A 603 -45.41 53.25 5.65
N ILE A 604 -44.09 53.31 5.80
CA ILE A 604 -43.41 54.37 6.57
C ILE A 604 -43.64 55.75 5.93
N THR A 605 -43.50 55.88 4.61
CA THR A 605 -43.77 57.16 3.92
C THR A 605 -45.24 57.55 3.98
N GLY A 606 -46.18 56.60 3.89
CA GLY A 606 -47.60 56.84 4.13
C GLY A 606 -47.89 57.33 5.55
N GLN A 607 -47.32 56.66 6.56
CA GLN A 607 -47.44 57.04 7.98
C GLN A 607 -46.86 58.45 8.22
N PHE A 608 -45.64 58.70 7.72
CA PHE A 608 -44.94 59.97 7.86
C PHE A 608 -45.69 61.12 7.17
N THR A 609 -46.28 60.87 6.00
CA THR A 609 -47.13 61.86 5.31
C THR A 609 -48.40 62.15 6.11
N SER A 610 -49.03 61.12 6.70
CA SER A 610 -50.19 61.28 7.58
C SER A 610 -49.86 62.12 8.82
N ASP A 611 -48.73 61.82 9.47
CA ASP A 611 -48.31 62.53 10.69
C ASP A 611 -47.82 63.96 10.39
N TYR A 612 -47.20 64.20 9.24
CA TYR A 612 -46.88 65.54 8.76
C TYR A 612 -48.14 66.37 8.50
N ILE A 613 -49.18 65.80 7.88
CA ILE A 613 -50.48 66.48 7.69
C ILE A 613 -51.12 66.83 9.05
N LYS A 614 -51.10 65.91 10.02
CA LYS A 614 -51.60 66.17 11.39
C LYS A 614 -50.82 67.30 12.07
N LEU A 615 -49.48 67.29 11.96
CA LEU A 615 -48.61 68.32 12.54
C LEU A 615 -48.87 69.70 11.92
N VAL A 616 -49.01 69.78 10.59
CA VAL A 616 -49.36 71.02 9.89
C VAL A 616 -50.74 71.52 10.33
N HIS A 617 -51.74 70.63 10.46
CA HIS A 617 -53.06 70.99 11.00
C HIS A 617 -52.98 71.51 12.44
N ALA A 618 -52.20 70.88 13.31
CA ALA A 618 -52.00 71.33 14.69
C ALA A 618 -51.31 72.70 14.75
N MET A 619 -50.27 72.93 13.94
CA MET A 619 -49.63 74.25 13.82
C MET A 619 -50.60 75.30 13.27
N GLN A 620 -51.39 74.98 12.25
CA GLN A 620 -52.43 75.86 11.71
C GLN A 620 -53.45 76.24 12.79
N GLN A 621 -53.85 75.27 13.63
CA GLN A 621 -54.77 75.49 14.73
C GLN A 621 -54.17 76.42 15.80
N VAL A 622 -52.92 76.18 16.25
CA VAL A 622 -52.22 77.06 17.20
C VAL A 622 -52.04 78.48 16.66
N VAL A 623 -51.71 78.64 15.37
CA VAL A 623 -51.62 79.95 14.70
C VAL A 623 -53.00 80.63 14.63
N THR A 624 -54.06 79.87 14.42
CA THR A 624 -55.44 80.40 14.39
C THR A 624 -55.91 80.82 15.80
N GLU A 625 -55.59 80.04 16.82
CA GLU A 625 -55.88 80.34 18.23
C GLU A 625 -55.11 81.59 18.71
N GLN A 626 -53.80 81.70 18.41
CA GLN A 626 -53.03 82.92 18.67
C GLN A 626 -53.57 84.13 17.90
N GLY A 627 -54.01 83.94 16.65
CA GLY A 627 -54.67 84.97 15.85
C GLY A 627 -56.02 85.44 16.42
N GLN A 628 -56.75 84.55 17.10
CA GLN A 628 -57.99 84.90 17.81
C GLN A 628 -57.72 85.59 19.14
N SER A 629 -56.72 85.17 19.92
CA SER A 629 -56.29 85.88 21.14
C SER A 629 -55.82 87.31 20.84
N ALA A 630 -55.06 87.51 19.75
CA ALA A 630 -54.65 88.84 19.28
C ALA A 630 -55.85 89.72 18.86
N ARG A 631 -56.90 89.15 18.27
CA ARG A 631 -58.13 89.89 17.91
C ARG A 631 -59.01 90.22 19.11
N GLN A 632 -59.08 89.37 20.14
CA GLN A 632 -59.86 89.67 21.35
C GLN A 632 -59.25 90.82 22.17
N GLN A 633 -57.93 91.00 22.16
CA GLN A 633 -57.28 92.14 22.81
C GLN A 633 -57.46 93.48 22.06
N ALA A 634 -57.85 93.46 20.79
CA ALA A 634 -58.00 94.67 19.96
C ALA A 634 -59.38 95.36 20.05
N VAL A 635 -60.39 94.73 20.68
CA VAL A 635 -61.78 95.23 20.70
C VAL A 635 -62.11 96.03 21.98
N ALA A 636 -61.22 96.06 22.97
CA ALA A 636 -61.49 96.59 24.31
C ALA A 636 -60.82 97.94 24.65
N LYS A 637 -60.89 98.94 23.77
CA LYS A 637 -60.63 100.36 24.14
C LYS A 637 -61.60 101.33 23.44
N PRO A 638 -62.49 102.04 24.17
CA PRO A 638 -63.27 103.14 23.61
C PRO A 638 -62.40 104.40 23.48
N GLY A 639 -62.66 105.21 22.45
CA GLY A 639 -61.85 106.40 22.15
C GLY A 639 -62.25 107.66 22.92
N ARG A 640 -61.39 108.70 22.86
CA ARG A 640 -61.78 110.11 23.02
C ARG A 640 -60.73 111.10 22.47
N THR A 641 -61.11 111.75 21.38
CA THR A 641 -60.93 113.19 21.06
C THR A 641 -59.70 113.96 21.55
N ALA A 642 -58.90 114.42 20.57
CA ALA A 642 -58.44 115.80 20.35
C ALA A 642 -57.88 116.65 21.52
N ARG A 643 -56.61 117.03 21.40
CA ARG A 643 -56.23 118.38 20.95
C ARG A 643 -54.84 118.43 20.35
#